data_AF-A0A7J7YMF8-F1
#
_entry.id   AF-A0A7J7YMF8-F1
#
_cell.length_a   1.000
_cell.length_b   1.000
_cell.length_c   1.000
_cell.angle_alpha   90.00
_cell.angle_beta   90.00
_cell.angle_gamma   90.00
#
_symmetry.space_group_name_H-M   'P 1'
#
loop_
_entity.id
_entity.type
_entity.pdbx_description
1 polymer ?
#
loop_
_entity_poly.entity_id
_entity_poly.type
_entity_poly.pdbx_seq_one_letter_code
_entity_poly.pdbx_strand_id
1 'polypeptide(L)'
;MQPTQPPAPPGARSGPSPWLCLATLVLGLLPGGAGATPVAAAEPQSPCSLEGVEIKGGSFRLLKEGQVLEYVCPSGFYPYPVQARTCRSTGSWSALQTKDQKIVKKAECRAIRCPRPQDFENGEYWPRAPYYNLSDEISFHCYDGYTLRGSANRTCQATGRWDGQTAVCDNGAGYCPNPGIPIGTRKVGGQYRLEDTVTYHCSRGLTLRGSQRRTCQEGGSWSGTEPSCQDSFMYDTPAEVAEAFLSSLTETIESVDAEDGHRPGEQQKRKIVLDPSGSMNIYLVLDGSDSIGARNFSGAKNCLRAFVEKVASYGVKPKYGLVTYATNTNILIRVSDAQSSNADWVTEQLNRISYEDHKLKTGTNTKKALQAVYNMMSWPEDTPPEGWNRTRHVIILMTDGLHNMGGDPVPVIHDIRSLLDIGRDRKNPREEYLDVYVFGVGPLVNQENINALASKKDKEQHVFKVKDMDNLEDVFYQMLEESQTLGLCGMVWEHKAGTDYHKQPWQAKISVTRPSKGHENCMGAVVSEYFVLTAAHCFTVDDQLHSIKVNLGGMKQDLDIEEVLFHPKYNINGKRAEGIQEFYDYDVALIKLKKRLQYSQTLRPICLPCTVGTNQALRLPLSTTCQQQKQELLPAKDVKALFVSESIKDRKKSLTRKEVYIKNGDKKAACERDALKAPGYENVKAASEVVTPRFLCTGGVDPYADPNTCRGDSGGPLIIHKRSRFIQVGVISWGVADVCKDKKLQQQVPAHARDFHINLFQVLPWLKEKLHDEGLDFL
;
A
#
# COMPACT_ATOMS: atom_id res chain seq x y z
N MET A 1 -39.65 62.40 11.11
CA MET A 1 -40.77 61.44 11.11
C MET A 1 -40.40 60.31 12.05
N GLN A 2 -41.25 59.99 13.02
CA GLN A 2 -40.97 58.99 14.07
C GLN A 2 -41.41 57.55 13.65
N PRO A 3 -40.95 56.51 14.35
CA PRO A 3 -41.11 55.09 13.99
C PRO A 3 -42.28 54.41 14.75
N THR A 4 -42.53 53.11 14.53
CA THR A 4 -42.59 52.02 15.56
C THR A 4 -43.06 50.65 15.01
N GLN A 5 -42.65 49.55 15.68
CA GLN A 5 -43.27 48.20 15.63
C GLN A 5 -44.27 48.00 16.83
N PRO A 6 -44.59 46.77 17.29
CA PRO A 6 -45.81 45.96 17.06
C PRO A 6 -46.75 45.95 18.31
N PRO A 7 -47.80 45.09 18.43
CA PRO A 7 -47.64 43.76 19.06
C PRO A 7 -48.72 42.68 18.69
N ALA A 8 -48.79 41.57 19.45
CA ALA A 8 -49.80 40.48 19.41
C ALA A 8 -50.54 40.33 20.79
N PRO A 9 -51.12 39.18 21.19
CA PRO A 9 -52.40 38.51 20.80
C PRO A 9 -53.48 38.51 21.94
N PRO A 10 -54.71 37.97 21.71
CA PRO A 10 -55.20 36.72 22.38
C PRO A 10 -56.25 35.91 21.53
N GLY A 11 -56.91 34.81 21.94
CA GLY A 11 -56.76 33.87 23.08
C GLY A 11 -58.05 33.10 23.52
N ALA A 12 -57.88 31.86 24.06
CA ALA A 12 -58.77 31.09 24.97
C ALA A 12 -60.09 30.34 24.54
N ARG A 13 -60.05 28.99 24.74
CA ARG A 13 -60.97 28.10 25.53
C ARG A 13 -62.21 27.34 24.96
N SER A 14 -62.29 26.08 25.46
CA SER A 14 -63.44 25.20 25.84
C SER A 14 -64.34 24.49 24.81
N GLY A 15 -64.50 23.16 25.01
CA GLY A 15 -65.66 22.34 24.55
C GLY A 15 -66.84 22.40 25.54
N PRO A 16 -67.78 21.42 25.62
CA PRO A 16 -67.63 19.97 25.33
C PRO A 16 -68.78 19.32 24.51
N SER A 17 -68.81 17.98 24.54
CA SER A 17 -69.81 16.99 24.05
C SER A 17 -71.16 17.04 24.84
N PRO A 18 -72.18 16.11 24.76
CA PRO A 18 -72.19 14.71 24.26
C PRO A 18 -73.55 14.13 23.71
N TRP A 19 -73.68 12.78 23.74
CA TRP A 19 -74.87 11.87 23.62
C TRP A 19 -75.07 11.16 22.26
N LEU A 20 -75.09 9.81 22.16
CA LEU A 20 -75.92 8.74 22.77
C LEU A 20 -77.33 8.67 22.13
N CYS A 21 -77.93 7.52 21.75
CA CYS A 21 -77.52 6.10 21.87
C CYS A 21 -78.36 5.18 20.94
N LEU A 22 -78.17 3.86 21.11
CA LEU A 22 -79.07 2.72 20.86
C LEU A 22 -79.04 2.00 19.50
N ALA A 23 -79.07 0.68 19.63
CA ALA A 23 -78.99 -0.33 18.59
C ALA A 23 -80.13 -1.35 18.78
N THR A 24 -80.40 -2.15 17.74
CA THR A 24 -81.14 -3.42 17.87
C THR A 24 -80.43 -4.52 17.08
N LEU A 25 -80.16 -5.64 17.77
CA LEU A 25 -79.79 -6.91 17.16
C LEU A 25 -81.01 -7.57 16.50
N VAL A 26 -80.78 -8.48 15.54
CA VAL A 26 -81.23 -9.88 15.63
C VAL A 26 -80.48 -10.77 14.62
N LEU A 27 -80.35 -12.04 15.00
CA LEU A 27 -79.71 -13.21 14.37
C LEU A 27 -79.71 -13.24 12.82
N GLY A 28 -78.75 -13.87 12.12
CA GLY A 28 -77.61 -14.68 12.57
C GLY A 28 -77.47 -15.96 11.73
N LEU A 29 -76.26 -16.33 11.30
CA LEU A 29 -75.85 -17.66 10.79
C LEU A 29 -74.33 -17.67 10.54
N LEU A 30 -73.63 -18.62 11.15
CA LEU A 30 -72.28 -19.05 10.76
C LEU A 30 -72.38 -20.53 10.35
N PRO A 31 -71.55 -20.97 9.39
CA PRO A 31 -70.46 -21.85 9.79
C PRO A 31 -69.10 -21.36 9.30
N GLY A 32 -68.05 -21.67 10.07
CA GLY A 32 -66.70 -21.17 9.82
C GLY A 32 -65.89 -21.96 8.77
N GLY A 33 -64.80 -21.36 8.32
CA GLY A 33 -63.87 -21.97 7.35
C GLY A 33 -62.51 -21.25 7.30
N ALA A 34 -61.59 -21.73 8.13
CA ALA A 34 -60.12 -21.67 8.03
C ALA A 34 -59.39 -20.44 7.45
N GLY A 35 -58.46 -19.91 8.27
CA GLY A 35 -57.10 -19.60 7.80
C GLY A 35 -56.86 -18.20 7.25
N ALA A 36 -56.24 -17.34 8.07
CA ALA A 36 -55.44 -16.24 7.53
C ALA A 36 -54.29 -16.84 6.71
N THR A 37 -54.28 -16.61 5.40
CA THR A 37 -53.14 -16.96 4.56
C THR A 37 -51.93 -16.13 5.00
N PRO A 38 -50.78 -16.74 5.30
CA PRO A 38 -49.56 -15.97 5.47
C PRO A 38 -49.25 -15.29 4.14
N VAL A 39 -48.78 -14.02 4.20
CA VAL A 39 -48.19 -13.36 3.04
C VAL A 39 -47.10 -14.30 2.53
N ALA A 40 -47.21 -14.71 1.26
CA ALA A 40 -46.28 -15.66 0.67
C ALA A 40 -44.84 -15.12 0.83
N ALA A 41 -43.97 -15.93 1.44
CA ALA A 41 -42.55 -15.68 1.37
C ALA A 41 -42.17 -15.59 -0.12
N ALA A 42 -41.36 -14.60 -0.49
CA ALA A 42 -40.92 -14.43 -1.86
C ALA A 42 -40.32 -15.75 -2.37
N GLU A 43 -40.88 -16.28 -3.47
CA GLU A 43 -40.36 -17.51 -4.07
C GLU A 43 -38.87 -17.34 -4.40
N PRO A 44 -38.05 -18.40 -4.26
CA PRO A 44 -36.68 -18.37 -4.76
C PRO A 44 -36.72 -18.04 -6.24
N GLN A 45 -36.07 -16.94 -6.64
CA GLN A 45 -36.05 -16.50 -8.04
C GLN A 45 -35.58 -17.67 -8.92
N SER A 46 -36.41 -18.10 -9.86
CA SER A 46 -36.06 -19.18 -10.77
C SER A 46 -34.82 -18.76 -11.59
N PRO A 47 -33.77 -19.59 -11.64
CA PRO A 47 -32.54 -19.23 -12.34
C PRO A 47 -32.83 -19.06 -13.84
N CYS A 48 -32.30 -17.99 -14.42
CA CYS A 48 -32.43 -17.71 -15.85
C CYS A 48 -31.97 -18.91 -16.70
N SER A 49 -32.74 -19.26 -17.73
CA SER A 49 -32.38 -20.36 -18.64
C SER A 49 -30.97 -20.19 -19.21
N LEU A 50 -30.22 -21.29 -19.28
CA LEU A 50 -28.86 -21.34 -19.85
C LEU A 50 -28.87 -21.68 -21.35
N GLU A 51 -30.04 -21.73 -21.98
CA GLU A 51 -30.16 -21.97 -23.42
C GLU A 51 -29.74 -20.73 -24.23
N GLY A 52 -28.85 -20.90 -25.20
CA GLY A 52 -28.40 -19.81 -26.08
C GLY A 52 -27.53 -18.75 -25.40
N VAL A 53 -26.97 -19.03 -24.22
CA VAL A 53 -26.09 -18.11 -23.48
C VAL A 53 -24.61 -18.33 -23.79
N GLU A 54 -24.27 -19.42 -24.49
CA GLU A 54 -22.89 -19.82 -24.77
C GLU A 54 -22.08 -18.77 -25.54
N ILE A 55 -20.77 -18.75 -25.30
CA ILE A 55 -19.83 -17.86 -25.98
C ILE A 55 -18.99 -18.65 -26.99
N LYS A 56 -18.97 -18.18 -28.23
CA LYS A 56 -18.15 -18.79 -29.28
C LYS A 56 -16.66 -18.61 -28.95
N GLY A 57 -15.93 -19.72 -28.79
CA GLY A 57 -14.48 -19.73 -28.55
C GLY A 57 -14.07 -19.59 -27.08
N GLY A 58 -14.99 -19.77 -26.13
CA GLY A 58 -14.70 -19.75 -24.70
C GLY A 58 -15.74 -20.54 -23.91
N SER A 59 -15.87 -20.23 -22.62
CA SER A 59 -16.86 -20.79 -21.70
C SER A 59 -17.50 -19.71 -20.84
N PHE A 60 -18.38 -20.08 -19.92
CA PHE A 60 -18.92 -19.17 -18.91
C PHE A 60 -18.97 -19.86 -17.55
N ARG A 61 -19.03 -19.06 -16.49
CA ARG A 61 -19.27 -19.51 -15.11
C ARG A 61 -20.45 -18.75 -14.51
N LEU A 62 -21.21 -19.43 -13.65
CA LEU A 62 -22.27 -18.80 -12.88
C LEU A 62 -21.71 -18.31 -11.54
N LEU A 63 -22.12 -17.10 -11.17
CA LEU A 63 -21.82 -16.43 -9.91
C LEU A 63 -23.14 -16.05 -9.22
N LYS A 64 -23.07 -15.74 -7.92
CA LYS A 64 -24.25 -15.36 -7.10
C LYS A 64 -25.41 -16.34 -7.28
N GLU A 65 -25.15 -17.63 -7.06
CA GLU A 65 -26.16 -18.71 -7.12
C GLU A 65 -26.93 -18.80 -8.46
N GLY A 66 -26.34 -18.32 -9.56
CA GLY A 66 -26.96 -18.32 -10.89
C GLY A 66 -27.56 -16.98 -11.33
N GLN A 67 -27.47 -15.93 -10.52
CA GLN A 67 -27.96 -14.59 -10.85
C GLN A 67 -27.03 -13.79 -11.78
N VAL A 68 -25.74 -14.16 -11.86
CA VAL A 68 -24.76 -13.52 -12.74
C VAL A 68 -24.04 -14.58 -13.55
N LEU A 69 -23.93 -14.37 -14.86
CA LEU A 69 -23.14 -15.19 -15.77
C LEU A 69 -21.92 -14.38 -16.19
N GLU A 70 -20.73 -14.93 -15.98
CA GLU A 70 -19.47 -14.33 -16.40
C GLU A 70 -18.83 -15.16 -17.50
N TYR A 71 -18.43 -14.50 -18.59
CA TYR A 71 -17.76 -15.14 -19.71
C TYR A 71 -16.25 -15.28 -19.48
N VAL A 72 -15.71 -16.43 -19.88
CA VAL A 72 -14.30 -16.79 -19.74
C VAL A 72 -13.74 -17.10 -21.12
N CYS A 73 -12.78 -16.28 -21.56
CA CYS A 73 -12.07 -16.47 -22.83
C CYS A 73 -10.64 -16.96 -22.59
N PRO A 74 -10.01 -17.62 -23.58
CA PRO A 74 -8.59 -17.95 -23.55
C PRO A 74 -7.69 -16.71 -23.39
N SER A 75 -6.46 -16.91 -22.92
CA SER A 75 -5.47 -15.82 -22.86
C SER A 75 -5.26 -15.19 -24.24
N GLY A 76 -5.15 -13.85 -24.28
CA GLY A 76 -5.12 -13.09 -25.53
C GLY A 76 -6.49 -12.82 -26.17
N PHE A 77 -7.59 -13.29 -25.57
CA PHE A 77 -8.96 -13.05 -26.01
C PHE A 77 -9.81 -12.44 -24.89
N TYR A 78 -10.87 -11.72 -25.25
CA TYR A 78 -11.84 -11.12 -24.32
C TYR A 78 -13.29 -11.40 -24.73
N PRO A 79 -14.24 -11.45 -23.78
CA PRO A 79 -15.66 -11.60 -24.09
C PRO A 79 -16.26 -10.36 -24.76
N TYR A 80 -16.85 -10.55 -25.94
CA TYR A 80 -17.60 -9.50 -26.64
C TYR A 80 -19.10 -9.82 -26.68
N PRO A 81 -20.00 -8.83 -26.45
CA PRO A 81 -19.70 -7.41 -26.17
C PRO A 81 -19.46 -7.07 -24.69
N VAL A 82 -19.78 -7.97 -23.75
CA VAL A 82 -19.74 -7.73 -22.30
C VAL A 82 -19.05 -8.89 -21.56
N GLN A 83 -18.37 -8.57 -20.46
CA GLN A 83 -17.71 -9.56 -19.58
C GLN A 83 -18.73 -10.42 -18.81
N ALA A 84 -19.84 -9.82 -18.38
CA ALA A 84 -20.85 -10.48 -17.58
C ALA A 84 -22.28 -10.06 -17.97
N ARG A 85 -23.25 -10.92 -17.64
CA ARG A 85 -24.69 -10.73 -17.80
C ARG A 85 -25.38 -10.92 -16.45
N THR A 86 -26.47 -10.19 -16.23
CA THR A 86 -27.31 -10.31 -15.04
C THR A 86 -28.63 -10.98 -15.40
N CYS A 87 -29.12 -11.87 -14.53
CA CYS A 87 -30.47 -12.42 -14.65
C CYS A 87 -31.48 -11.31 -14.31
N ARG A 88 -32.51 -11.14 -15.13
CA ARG A 88 -33.59 -10.18 -14.88
C ARG A 88 -34.77 -10.88 -14.21
N SER A 89 -35.60 -10.10 -13.51
CA SER A 89 -36.88 -10.58 -12.94
C SER A 89 -37.84 -11.19 -13.96
N THR A 90 -37.61 -10.97 -15.26
CA THR A 90 -38.31 -11.62 -16.38
C THR A 90 -37.83 -13.05 -16.70
N GLY A 91 -36.93 -13.63 -15.89
CA GLY A 91 -36.35 -14.96 -16.13
C GLY A 91 -35.38 -15.01 -17.32
N SER A 92 -34.96 -13.85 -17.82
CA SER A 92 -34.09 -13.71 -19.00
C SER A 92 -32.82 -12.90 -18.72
N TRP A 93 -31.71 -13.34 -19.30
CA TRP A 93 -30.41 -12.68 -19.15
C TRP A 93 -30.38 -11.30 -19.82
N SER A 94 -29.65 -10.36 -19.22
CA SER A 94 -29.43 -9.02 -19.75
C SER A 94 -28.98 -9.05 -21.23
N ALA A 95 -29.46 -8.09 -22.01
CA ALA A 95 -29.16 -8.03 -23.44
C ALA A 95 -27.66 -7.83 -23.68
N LEU A 96 -27.11 -8.54 -24.67
CA LEU A 96 -25.73 -8.33 -25.14
C LEU A 96 -25.67 -7.00 -25.91
N GLN A 97 -25.42 -5.88 -25.23
CA GLN A 97 -25.28 -4.57 -25.87
C GLN A 97 -23.81 -4.13 -25.93
N THR A 98 -23.42 -3.49 -27.04
CA THR A 98 -22.16 -2.74 -27.14
C THR A 98 -22.28 -1.39 -26.44
N LYS A 99 -21.15 -0.69 -26.24
CA LYS A 99 -21.16 0.71 -25.74
C LYS A 99 -21.98 1.66 -26.63
N ASP A 100 -21.98 1.44 -27.95
CA ASP A 100 -22.85 2.15 -28.92
C ASP A 100 -24.35 1.75 -28.80
N GLN A 101 -24.77 1.09 -27.72
CA GLN A 101 -26.10 0.53 -27.44
C GLN A 101 -26.64 -0.50 -28.46
N LYS A 102 -25.82 -0.94 -29.42
CA LYS A 102 -26.20 -1.92 -30.45
C LYS A 102 -26.35 -3.31 -29.84
N ILE A 103 -27.48 -3.96 -30.08
CA ILE A 103 -27.75 -5.33 -29.63
C ILE A 103 -26.98 -6.33 -30.51
N VAL A 104 -26.26 -7.24 -29.86
CA VAL A 104 -25.51 -8.34 -30.47
C VAL A 104 -26.29 -9.64 -30.24
N LYS A 105 -26.41 -10.50 -31.26
CA LYS A 105 -27.22 -11.73 -31.17
C LYS A 105 -26.52 -12.91 -30.48
N LYS A 106 -25.20 -12.99 -30.50
CA LYS A 106 -24.39 -14.07 -29.90
C LYS A 106 -23.11 -13.50 -29.29
N ALA A 107 -22.68 -14.06 -28.15
CA ALA A 107 -21.40 -13.73 -27.55
C ALA A 107 -20.25 -14.46 -28.28
N GLU A 108 -19.10 -13.81 -28.39
CA GLU A 108 -17.89 -14.44 -28.95
C GLU A 108 -16.63 -13.91 -28.26
N CYS A 109 -15.63 -14.79 -28.12
CA CYS A 109 -14.29 -14.41 -27.69
C CYS A 109 -13.55 -13.75 -28.85
N ARG A 110 -13.20 -12.46 -28.70
CA ARG A 110 -12.44 -11.70 -29.70
C ARG A 110 -11.00 -11.52 -29.25
N ALA A 111 -10.08 -11.49 -30.21
CA ALA A 111 -8.66 -11.24 -29.92
C ALA A 111 -8.48 -9.84 -29.31
N ILE A 112 -7.68 -9.75 -28.25
CA ILE A 112 -7.24 -8.49 -27.63
C ILE A 112 -6.35 -7.76 -28.64
N ARG A 113 -6.60 -6.46 -28.79
CA ARG A 113 -5.92 -5.57 -29.75
C ARG A 113 -5.71 -4.20 -29.11
N CYS A 114 -4.58 -3.58 -29.40
CA CYS A 114 -4.32 -2.22 -28.94
C CYS A 114 -5.00 -1.19 -29.87
N PRO A 115 -5.35 0.02 -29.36
CA PRO A 115 -5.93 1.07 -30.19
C PRO A 115 -4.97 1.42 -31.32
N ARG A 116 -5.45 1.48 -32.57
CA ARG A 116 -4.63 2.02 -33.66
C ARG A 116 -4.53 3.54 -33.56
N PRO A 117 -3.38 4.16 -33.92
CA PRO A 117 -3.33 5.60 -34.14
C PRO A 117 -4.43 6.04 -35.12
N GLN A 118 -5.15 7.10 -34.77
CA GLN A 118 -6.13 7.73 -35.66
C GLN A 118 -5.54 8.96 -36.36
N ASP A 119 -4.55 9.55 -35.72
CA ASP A 119 -3.95 10.83 -36.06
C ASP A 119 -2.55 10.88 -35.42
N PHE A 120 -1.61 11.55 -36.07
CA PHE A 120 -0.24 11.79 -35.59
C PHE A 120 0.33 12.96 -36.39
N GLU A 121 0.86 13.97 -35.69
CA GLU A 121 1.29 15.22 -36.31
C GLU A 121 2.81 15.39 -36.26
N ASN A 122 3.34 16.16 -37.21
CA ASN A 122 4.76 16.55 -37.30
C ASN A 122 5.76 15.37 -37.38
N GLY A 123 5.29 14.21 -37.82
CA GLY A 123 6.10 13.02 -38.06
C GLY A 123 5.30 11.89 -38.71
N GLU A 124 5.91 10.71 -38.74
CA GLU A 124 5.31 9.46 -39.21
C GLU A 124 5.42 8.33 -38.16
N TYR A 125 4.57 7.32 -38.32
CA TYR A 125 4.64 6.07 -37.57
C TYR A 125 4.57 4.86 -38.52
N TRP A 126 5.23 3.77 -38.12
CA TRP A 126 5.32 2.53 -38.89
C TRP A 126 5.31 1.28 -37.98
N PRO A 127 4.74 0.14 -38.39
CA PRO A 127 3.94 -0.06 -39.60
C PRO A 127 2.54 0.56 -39.46
N ARG A 128 1.89 0.91 -40.58
CA ARG A 128 0.50 1.37 -40.59
C ARG A 128 -0.44 0.18 -40.82
N ALA A 129 -1.08 -0.31 -39.76
CA ALA A 129 -1.97 -1.48 -39.80
C ALA A 129 -3.45 -1.14 -39.49
N PRO A 130 -4.42 -1.92 -40.00
CA PRO A 130 -5.85 -1.75 -39.65
C PRO A 130 -6.17 -2.13 -38.20
N TYR A 131 -5.33 -2.94 -37.57
CA TYR A 131 -5.35 -3.34 -36.17
C TYR A 131 -3.96 -3.81 -35.74
N TYR A 132 -3.66 -3.74 -34.45
CA TYR A 132 -2.43 -4.27 -33.85
C TYR A 132 -2.81 -5.32 -32.81
N ASN A 133 -2.20 -6.50 -32.92
CA ASN A 133 -2.36 -7.62 -32.01
C ASN A 133 -1.33 -7.51 -30.87
N LEU A 134 -1.44 -8.40 -29.89
CA LEU A 134 -0.46 -8.50 -28.81
C LEU A 134 0.96 -8.77 -29.34
N SER A 135 1.94 -8.12 -28.74
CA SER A 135 3.35 -8.12 -29.12
C SER A 135 3.69 -7.45 -30.47
N ASP A 136 2.73 -6.86 -31.18
CA ASP A 136 3.04 -5.99 -32.32
C ASP A 136 3.74 -4.71 -31.80
N GLU A 137 4.78 -4.26 -32.49
CA GLU A 137 5.55 -3.04 -32.20
C GLU A 137 5.23 -1.94 -33.23
N ILE A 138 5.22 -0.67 -32.78
CA ILE A 138 5.17 0.51 -33.63
C ILE A 138 6.29 1.49 -33.27
N SER A 139 6.87 2.11 -34.29
CA SER A 139 7.92 3.13 -34.17
C SER A 139 7.45 4.48 -34.69
N PHE A 140 7.86 5.56 -34.01
CA PHE A 140 7.53 6.94 -34.32
C PHE A 140 8.79 7.74 -34.68
N HIS A 141 8.71 8.53 -35.75
CA HIS A 141 9.80 9.37 -36.24
C HIS A 141 9.27 10.77 -36.53
N CYS A 142 9.97 11.81 -36.09
CA CYS A 142 9.58 13.20 -36.37
C CYS A 142 10.15 13.69 -37.70
N TYR A 143 9.47 14.67 -38.32
CA TYR A 143 10.02 15.40 -39.46
C TYR A 143 11.15 16.33 -39.02
N ASP A 144 11.96 16.76 -39.98
CA ASP A 144 13.06 17.71 -39.76
C ASP A 144 12.55 18.99 -39.07
N GLY A 145 13.32 19.47 -38.08
CA GLY A 145 12.95 20.62 -37.26
C GLY A 145 12.02 20.32 -36.07
N TYR A 146 11.59 19.07 -35.88
CA TYR A 146 10.82 18.63 -34.71
C TYR A 146 11.63 17.65 -33.85
N THR A 147 11.56 17.81 -32.54
CA THR A 147 12.17 16.92 -31.55
C THR A 147 11.14 15.92 -31.05
N LEU A 148 11.52 14.64 -30.98
CA LEU A 148 10.70 13.59 -30.40
C LEU A 148 10.74 13.65 -28.86
N ARG A 149 9.57 13.66 -28.22
CA ARG A 149 9.37 13.42 -26.79
C ARG A 149 8.53 12.16 -26.59
N GLY A 150 8.72 11.47 -25.46
CA GLY A 150 8.05 10.20 -25.15
C GLY A 150 8.76 9.00 -25.79
N SER A 151 8.06 7.87 -25.92
CA SER A 151 8.65 6.61 -26.37
C SER A 151 8.68 6.50 -27.90
N ALA A 152 9.88 6.40 -28.48
CA ALA A 152 10.08 6.23 -29.92
C ALA A 152 9.51 4.89 -30.45
N ASN A 153 9.68 3.82 -29.69
CA ASN A 153 9.06 2.52 -29.96
C ASN A 153 8.05 2.19 -28.86
N ARG A 154 6.95 1.54 -29.23
CA ARG A 154 5.91 1.08 -28.29
C ARG A 154 5.41 -0.31 -28.71
N THR A 155 5.20 -1.20 -27.75
CA THR A 155 4.71 -2.57 -27.98
C THR A 155 3.30 -2.75 -27.41
N CYS A 156 2.47 -3.52 -28.11
CA CYS A 156 1.11 -3.82 -27.68
C CYS A 156 1.09 -4.89 -26.58
N GLN A 157 0.74 -4.48 -25.36
CA GLN A 157 0.76 -5.30 -24.15
C GLN A 157 -0.52 -6.11 -23.96
N ALA A 158 -0.44 -7.21 -23.19
CA ALA A 158 -1.56 -8.11 -22.89
C ALA A 158 -2.75 -7.45 -22.15
N THR A 159 -2.57 -6.24 -21.61
CA THR A 159 -3.62 -5.36 -21.08
C THR A 159 -4.49 -4.72 -22.17
N GLY A 160 -4.11 -4.86 -23.44
CA GLY A 160 -4.71 -4.13 -24.57
C GLY A 160 -4.18 -2.71 -24.73
N ARG A 161 -3.10 -2.34 -24.04
CA ARG A 161 -2.51 -0.99 -24.05
C ARG A 161 -1.13 -1.00 -24.69
N TRP A 162 -0.70 0.16 -25.18
CA TRP A 162 0.68 0.38 -25.57
C TRP A 162 1.53 0.68 -24.33
N ASP A 163 2.69 0.05 -24.19
CA ASP A 163 3.67 0.41 -23.15
C ASP A 163 4.31 1.78 -23.40
N GLY A 164 5.16 2.25 -22.49
CA GLY A 164 5.86 3.53 -22.63
C GLY A 164 4.95 4.77 -22.62
N GLN A 165 5.51 5.91 -23.00
CA GLN A 165 4.85 7.22 -22.99
C GLN A 165 4.35 7.62 -24.39
N THR A 166 3.38 8.53 -24.46
CA THR A 166 2.87 9.09 -25.73
C THR A 166 3.99 9.77 -26.51
N ALA A 167 4.21 9.32 -27.75
CA ALA A 167 5.14 9.93 -28.69
C ALA A 167 4.61 11.29 -29.17
N VAL A 168 5.44 12.33 -29.11
CA VAL A 168 5.08 13.70 -29.49
C VAL A 168 6.22 14.33 -30.30
N CYS A 169 5.90 14.83 -31.49
CA CYS A 169 6.82 15.61 -32.30
C CYS A 169 6.57 17.11 -32.07
N ASP A 170 7.54 17.77 -31.45
CA ASP A 170 7.43 19.14 -30.93
C ASP A 170 8.58 20.01 -31.43
N ASN A 171 8.25 21.21 -31.91
CA ASN A 171 9.25 22.21 -32.34
C ASN A 171 9.58 23.23 -31.24
N GLY A 172 8.91 23.17 -30.08
CA GLY A 172 9.17 24.07 -28.96
C GLY A 172 8.78 25.53 -29.19
N ALA A 173 8.00 25.83 -30.24
CA ALA A 173 7.60 27.20 -30.58
C ALA A 173 6.34 27.72 -29.85
N GLY A 174 5.65 26.84 -29.11
CA GLY A 174 4.47 27.18 -28.30
C GLY A 174 4.83 27.82 -26.96
N TYR A 175 3.86 28.48 -26.34
CA TYR A 175 3.97 28.93 -24.94
C TYR A 175 3.85 27.73 -23.99
N CYS A 176 2.88 26.86 -24.26
CA CYS A 176 2.87 25.50 -23.74
C CYS A 176 3.51 24.54 -24.76
N PRO A 177 4.15 23.45 -24.32
CA PRO A 177 4.66 22.42 -25.21
C PRO A 177 3.52 21.72 -25.96
N ASN A 178 3.81 21.04 -27.07
CA ASN A 178 2.79 20.26 -27.78
C ASN A 178 2.17 19.20 -26.83
N PRO A 179 0.84 19.21 -26.59
CA PRO A 179 0.19 18.25 -25.69
C PRO A 179 0.07 16.84 -26.30
N GLY A 180 0.45 16.66 -27.57
CA GLY A 180 0.50 15.34 -28.21
C GLY A 180 -0.86 14.78 -28.61
N ILE A 181 -0.83 13.59 -29.23
CA ILE A 181 -2.02 12.83 -29.63
C ILE A 181 -1.91 11.41 -29.07
N PRO A 182 -2.47 11.14 -27.87
CA PRO A 182 -2.47 9.80 -27.28
C PRO A 182 -3.15 8.78 -28.20
N ILE A 183 -2.59 7.58 -28.29
CA ILE A 183 -2.97 6.60 -29.33
C ILE A 183 -4.45 6.21 -29.18
N GLY A 184 -5.18 6.24 -30.30
CA GLY A 184 -6.62 5.99 -30.38
C GLY A 184 -7.50 7.24 -30.24
N THR A 185 -6.94 8.36 -29.75
CA THR A 185 -7.58 9.69 -29.75
C THR A 185 -7.41 10.40 -31.10
N ARG A 186 -8.17 11.48 -31.29
CA ARG A 186 -7.91 12.54 -32.28
C ARG A 186 -7.93 13.88 -31.55
N LYS A 187 -6.97 14.76 -31.86
CA LYS A 187 -6.84 16.11 -31.28
C LYS A 187 -7.47 17.15 -32.21
N VAL A 188 -8.19 18.11 -31.65
CA VAL A 188 -8.69 19.31 -32.31
C VAL A 188 -8.04 20.51 -31.64
N GLY A 189 -7.32 21.31 -32.43
CA GLY A 189 -6.47 22.41 -31.97
C GLY A 189 -5.00 22.17 -32.27
N GLY A 190 -4.34 23.19 -32.84
CA GLY A 190 -2.92 23.19 -33.25
C GLY A 190 -2.21 24.51 -32.98
N GLN A 191 -2.75 25.33 -32.07
CA GLN A 191 -2.10 26.52 -31.53
C GLN A 191 -1.92 26.31 -30.02
N TYR A 192 -0.73 26.64 -29.51
CA TYR A 192 -0.29 26.31 -28.15
C TYR A 192 0.16 27.56 -27.37
N ARG A 193 -0.54 28.69 -27.57
CA ARG A 193 -0.32 29.94 -26.83
C ARG A 193 -1.09 29.91 -25.51
N LEU A 194 -0.80 30.85 -24.62
CA LEU A 194 -1.55 31.08 -23.38
C LEU A 194 -3.07 31.20 -23.67
N GLU A 195 -3.89 30.53 -22.84
CA GLU A 195 -5.35 30.34 -22.97
C GLU A 195 -5.83 29.55 -24.22
N ASP A 196 -4.97 29.18 -25.18
CA ASP A 196 -5.37 28.27 -26.27
C ASP A 196 -5.80 26.91 -25.70
N THR A 197 -6.76 26.26 -26.37
CA THR A 197 -7.45 25.07 -25.86
C THR A 197 -7.51 23.97 -26.91
N VAL A 198 -7.14 22.76 -26.52
CA VAL A 198 -7.26 21.54 -27.33
C VAL A 198 -8.41 20.65 -26.84
N THR A 199 -9.05 19.93 -27.75
CA THR A 199 -10.13 18.97 -27.45
C THR A 199 -9.81 17.61 -28.06
N TYR A 200 -10.07 16.54 -27.32
CA TYR A 200 -9.77 15.16 -27.70
C TYR A 200 -11.03 14.32 -27.85
N HIS A 201 -11.02 13.40 -28.81
CA HIS A 201 -12.11 12.47 -29.05
C HIS A 201 -11.58 11.05 -29.28
N CYS A 202 -12.23 10.06 -28.66
CA CYS A 202 -11.93 8.64 -28.92
C CYS A 202 -12.69 8.10 -30.13
N SER A 203 -12.16 7.02 -30.71
CA SER A 203 -12.84 6.26 -31.75
C SER A 203 -14.12 5.58 -31.23
N ARG A 204 -15.10 5.34 -32.12
CA ARG A 204 -16.36 4.66 -31.77
C ARG A 204 -16.11 3.33 -31.05
N GLY A 205 -16.88 3.06 -30.00
CA GLY A 205 -16.71 1.89 -29.12
C GLY A 205 -15.69 2.07 -27.96
N LEU A 206 -14.82 3.08 -27.99
CA LEU A 206 -13.89 3.36 -26.89
C LEU A 206 -14.39 4.53 -26.02
N THR A 207 -14.07 4.48 -24.73
CA THR A 207 -14.41 5.54 -23.75
C THR A 207 -13.19 6.42 -23.51
N LEU A 208 -13.37 7.74 -23.45
CA LEU A 208 -12.30 8.65 -23.07
C LEU A 208 -12.12 8.66 -21.55
N ARG A 209 -10.89 8.36 -21.12
CA ARG A 209 -10.39 8.55 -19.75
C ARG A 209 -9.47 9.78 -19.74
N GLY A 210 -9.37 10.47 -18.61
CA GLY A 210 -8.66 11.74 -18.49
C GLY A 210 -9.50 12.93 -18.98
N SER A 211 -8.84 13.95 -19.52
CA SER A 211 -9.47 15.23 -19.87
C SER A 211 -9.86 15.30 -21.35
N GLN A 212 -11.16 15.45 -21.63
CA GLN A 212 -11.62 15.69 -23.01
C GLN A 212 -11.15 17.05 -23.56
N ARG A 213 -10.95 18.05 -22.69
CA ARG A 213 -10.49 19.40 -23.03
C ARG A 213 -9.31 19.77 -22.13
N ARG A 214 -8.27 20.37 -22.70
CA ARG A 214 -7.11 20.91 -21.96
C ARG A 214 -6.81 22.32 -22.46
N THR A 215 -6.45 23.23 -21.56
CA THR A 215 -6.18 24.65 -21.86
C THR A 215 -4.79 25.01 -21.36
N CYS A 216 -4.05 25.79 -22.15
CA CYS A 216 -2.69 26.24 -21.82
C CYS A 216 -2.75 27.35 -20.76
N GLN A 217 -2.07 27.13 -19.63
CA GLN A 217 -2.12 27.98 -18.43
C GLN A 217 -0.87 28.89 -18.34
N GLU A 218 -0.94 29.94 -17.51
CA GLU A 218 0.15 30.91 -17.28
C GLU A 218 1.44 30.29 -16.71
N GLY A 219 1.39 29.07 -16.18
CA GLY A 219 2.57 28.30 -15.79
C GLY A 219 3.31 27.60 -16.95
N GLY A 220 2.86 27.74 -18.20
CA GLY A 220 3.39 26.99 -19.35
C GLY A 220 2.97 25.52 -19.39
N SER A 221 2.02 25.12 -18.53
CA SER A 221 1.45 23.77 -18.41
C SER A 221 0.04 23.69 -19.01
N TRP A 222 -0.41 22.47 -19.28
CA TRP A 222 -1.77 22.20 -19.76
C TRP A 222 -2.69 21.79 -18.61
N SER A 223 -3.85 22.42 -18.50
CA SER A 223 -4.87 22.05 -17.50
C SER A 223 -5.38 20.61 -17.70
N GLY A 224 -5.83 19.98 -16.62
CA GLY A 224 -6.30 18.60 -16.65
C GLY A 224 -5.17 17.57 -16.79
N THR A 225 -5.52 16.29 -16.79
CA THR A 225 -4.62 15.16 -17.13
C THR A 225 -4.69 14.77 -18.62
N GLU A 226 -3.66 14.06 -19.13
CA GLU A 226 -3.61 13.51 -20.50
C GLU A 226 -4.76 12.51 -20.77
N PRO A 227 -5.45 12.58 -21.93
CA PRO A 227 -6.51 11.64 -22.24
C PRO A 227 -6.00 10.29 -22.76
N SER A 228 -6.75 9.22 -22.49
CA SER A 228 -6.53 7.90 -23.10
C SER A 228 -7.84 7.26 -23.54
N CYS A 229 -7.80 6.40 -24.56
CA CYS A 229 -8.99 5.67 -25.02
C CYS A 229 -9.03 4.26 -24.47
N GLN A 230 -10.06 3.95 -23.68
CA GLN A 230 -10.22 2.68 -22.99
C GLN A 230 -11.35 1.84 -23.60
N ASP A 231 -11.02 0.60 -23.98
CA ASP A 231 -12.00 -0.41 -24.40
C ASP A 231 -12.61 -1.14 -23.18
N SER A 232 -13.55 -2.05 -23.39
CA SER A 232 -14.23 -2.81 -22.32
C SER A 232 -13.28 -3.76 -21.57
N PHE A 233 -12.33 -4.37 -22.28
CA PHE A 233 -11.38 -5.36 -21.76
C PHE A 233 -10.09 -4.77 -21.17
N MET A 234 -9.80 -3.49 -21.41
CA MET A 234 -8.58 -2.86 -20.87
C MET A 234 -8.66 -2.73 -19.35
N TYR A 235 -7.52 -2.90 -18.68
CA TYR A 235 -7.36 -2.76 -17.24
C TYR A 235 -5.96 -2.21 -16.92
N ASP A 236 -5.84 -1.57 -15.77
CA ASP A 236 -4.56 -1.16 -15.18
C ASP A 236 -3.92 -2.37 -14.48
N THR A 237 -2.61 -2.58 -14.68
CA THR A 237 -1.87 -3.60 -13.92
C THR A 237 -1.67 -3.16 -12.48
N PRO A 238 -1.41 -4.08 -11.53
CA PRO A 238 -1.14 -3.70 -10.16
C PRO A 238 -0.02 -2.64 -10.01
N ALA A 239 1.05 -2.77 -10.81
CA ALA A 239 2.20 -1.89 -10.73
C ALA A 239 1.87 -0.49 -11.25
N GLU A 240 1.18 -0.39 -12.40
CA GLU A 240 0.69 0.88 -12.96
C GLU A 240 -0.18 1.66 -11.97
N VAL A 241 -1.07 0.97 -11.25
CA VAL A 241 -1.93 1.60 -10.24
C VAL A 241 -1.10 2.03 -9.03
N ALA A 242 -0.22 1.17 -8.53
CA ALA A 242 0.59 1.44 -7.33
C ALA A 242 1.52 2.63 -7.52
N GLU A 243 2.27 2.65 -8.62
CA GLU A 243 3.20 3.71 -8.99
C GLU A 243 2.48 5.06 -9.15
N ALA A 244 1.42 5.09 -9.96
CA ALA A 244 0.74 6.34 -10.28
C ALA A 244 -0.12 6.88 -9.11
N PHE A 245 -0.74 6.00 -8.32
CA PHE A 245 -1.46 6.41 -7.10
C PHE A 245 -0.51 6.93 -6.03
N LEU A 246 0.63 6.26 -5.80
CA LEU A 246 1.62 6.75 -4.85
C LEU A 246 2.25 8.05 -5.28
N SER A 247 2.73 8.18 -6.52
CA SER A 247 3.46 9.38 -6.94
C SER A 247 2.63 10.66 -6.75
N SER A 248 1.33 10.57 -7.05
CA SER A 248 0.35 11.66 -6.81
C SER A 248 0.10 11.88 -5.30
N LEU A 249 -0.10 10.81 -4.52
CA LEU A 249 -0.36 10.92 -3.09
C LEU A 249 0.85 11.36 -2.27
N THR A 250 2.07 10.91 -2.59
CA THR A 250 3.28 11.28 -1.85
C THR A 250 3.72 12.70 -2.18
N GLU A 251 3.55 13.20 -3.41
CA GLU A 251 3.70 14.62 -3.71
C GLU A 251 2.71 15.48 -2.92
N THR A 252 1.47 15.01 -2.76
CA THR A 252 0.44 15.64 -1.91
C THR A 252 0.79 15.61 -0.42
N ILE A 253 1.54 14.61 0.05
CA ILE A 253 2.02 14.50 1.45
C ILE A 253 3.29 15.34 1.67
N GLU A 254 4.32 15.21 0.83
CA GLU A 254 5.60 15.92 0.95
C GLU A 254 5.41 17.44 0.90
N SER A 255 4.43 17.94 0.13
CA SER A 255 4.14 19.37 0.06
C SER A 255 3.29 19.90 1.24
N VAL A 256 2.93 19.07 2.23
CA VAL A 256 2.47 19.53 3.56
C VAL A 256 3.65 20.01 4.42
N ASP A 257 4.87 19.51 4.16
CA ASP A 257 6.05 19.76 4.98
C ASP A 257 6.78 21.09 4.61
N ALA A 258 6.29 21.82 3.60
CA ALA A 258 7.05 22.84 2.87
C ALA A 258 6.73 24.31 3.22
N GLU A 259 5.82 24.61 4.16
CA GLU A 259 5.49 26.00 4.56
C GLU A 259 6.52 26.66 5.50
N ASP A 260 7.83 26.43 5.27
CA ASP A 260 8.89 27.14 6.00
C ASP A 260 10.05 27.57 5.09
N GLY A 261 9.85 28.69 4.37
CA GLY A 261 10.87 29.68 3.99
C GLY A 261 12.08 29.32 3.09
N HIS A 262 12.35 28.05 2.77
CA HIS A 262 13.64 27.66 2.17
C HIS A 262 13.63 27.64 0.63
N ARG A 263 14.71 28.17 0.04
CA ARG A 263 14.87 28.30 -1.42
C ARG A 263 15.12 26.93 -2.08
N PRO A 264 14.57 26.66 -3.27
CA PRO A 264 14.84 25.41 -3.99
C PRO A 264 16.30 25.40 -4.49
N GLY A 265 17.12 24.52 -3.93
CA GLY A 265 18.52 24.36 -4.34
C GLY A 265 19.38 23.45 -3.46
N GLU A 266 19.10 23.36 -2.15
CA GLU A 266 19.88 22.50 -1.25
C GLU A 266 19.27 21.09 -1.12
N GLN A 267 20.10 20.07 -1.37
CA GLN A 267 19.75 18.66 -1.18
C GLN A 267 19.80 18.25 0.30
N GLN A 268 19.04 18.92 1.16
CA GLN A 268 18.83 18.44 2.53
C GLN A 268 17.84 17.26 2.55
N LYS A 269 18.03 16.39 3.55
CA LYS A 269 17.40 15.08 3.68
C LYS A 269 15.88 15.19 3.64
N ARG A 270 15.24 14.69 2.57
CA ARG A 270 13.78 14.57 2.43
C ARG A 270 13.24 13.63 3.48
N LYS A 271 12.82 14.20 4.62
CA LYS A 271 12.21 13.49 5.75
C LYS A 271 10.74 13.83 5.68
N ILE A 272 9.89 12.86 5.32
CA ILE A 272 8.43 13.04 5.42
C ILE A 272 8.10 13.24 6.90
N VAL A 273 7.87 14.49 7.28
CA VAL A 273 7.49 14.92 8.62
C VAL A 273 6.39 15.93 8.41
N LEU A 274 5.14 15.43 8.36
CA LEU A 274 3.95 16.30 8.37
C LEU A 274 4.19 17.44 9.36
N ASP A 275 4.19 18.65 8.81
CA ASP A 275 4.27 19.87 9.59
C ASP A 275 3.26 19.77 10.76
N PRO A 276 3.67 20.02 12.02
CA PRO A 276 2.75 20.16 13.14
C PRO A 276 1.57 21.13 12.90
N SER A 277 1.67 22.06 11.93
CA SER A 277 0.59 22.96 11.50
C SER A 277 -0.23 22.49 10.29
N GLY A 278 0.25 21.51 9.52
CA GLY A 278 -0.38 20.99 8.31
C GLY A 278 -1.31 19.80 8.58
N SER A 279 -2.59 19.93 8.22
CA SER A 279 -3.63 18.92 8.51
C SER A 279 -4.11 18.19 7.25
N MET A 280 -4.26 16.87 7.30
CA MET A 280 -4.73 16.04 6.18
C MET A 280 -5.91 15.17 6.61
N ASN A 281 -6.97 15.20 5.80
CA ASN A 281 -8.18 14.39 5.96
C ASN A 281 -8.29 13.38 4.81
N ILE A 282 -8.49 12.10 5.13
CA ILE A 282 -8.69 11.02 4.15
C ILE A 282 -10.09 10.42 4.31
N TYR A 283 -10.89 10.46 3.25
CA TYR A 283 -12.27 9.95 3.23
C TYR A 283 -12.35 8.65 2.43
N LEU A 284 -12.52 7.54 3.13
CA LEU A 284 -12.64 6.20 2.55
C LEU A 284 -14.13 5.91 2.29
N VAL A 285 -14.51 5.82 1.02
CA VAL A 285 -15.90 5.63 0.58
C VAL A 285 -16.02 4.31 -0.19
N LEU A 286 -16.68 3.33 0.42
CA LEU A 286 -16.78 1.97 -0.10
C LEU A 286 -18.22 1.64 -0.53
N ASP A 287 -18.39 1.30 -1.81
CA ASP A 287 -19.66 0.83 -2.36
C ASP A 287 -19.96 -0.60 -1.89
N GLY A 288 -21.09 -0.76 -1.20
CA GLY A 288 -21.64 -2.02 -0.71
C GLY A 288 -22.95 -2.41 -1.41
N SER A 289 -23.23 -1.84 -2.58
CA SER A 289 -24.41 -2.19 -3.38
C SER A 289 -24.31 -3.59 -4.02
N ASP A 290 -25.45 -4.11 -4.48
CA ASP A 290 -25.52 -5.50 -4.95
C ASP A 290 -24.68 -5.78 -6.19
N SER A 291 -24.36 -4.77 -7.01
CA SER A 291 -23.57 -4.94 -8.23
C SER A 291 -22.12 -5.33 -7.93
N ILE A 292 -21.54 -4.80 -6.85
CA ILE A 292 -20.18 -5.08 -6.37
C ILE A 292 -20.00 -6.56 -5.99
N GLY A 293 -20.86 -7.07 -5.09
CA GLY A 293 -20.82 -8.43 -4.56
C GLY A 293 -19.74 -8.70 -3.49
N ALA A 294 -20.05 -9.62 -2.57
CA ALA A 294 -19.31 -9.87 -1.33
C ALA A 294 -17.79 -10.11 -1.49
N ARG A 295 -17.35 -10.85 -2.52
CA ARG A 295 -15.91 -11.08 -2.78
C ARG A 295 -15.18 -9.77 -3.08
N ASN A 296 -15.75 -8.94 -3.95
CA ASN A 296 -15.11 -7.71 -4.37
C ASN A 296 -15.12 -6.68 -3.25
N PHE A 297 -16.24 -6.59 -2.52
CA PHE A 297 -16.34 -5.77 -1.30
C PHE A 297 -15.27 -6.14 -0.26
N SER A 298 -15.06 -7.43 -0.01
CA SER A 298 -14.06 -7.92 0.94
C SER A 298 -12.62 -7.61 0.49
N GLY A 299 -12.33 -7.74 -0.81
CA GLY A 299 -11.04 -7.35 -1.38
C GLY A 299 -10.79 -5.84 -1.27
N ALA A 300 -11.80 -5.01 -1.56
CA ALA A 300 -11.74 -3.56 -1.41
C ALA A 300 -11.50 -3.14 0.05
N LYS A 301 -12.17 -3.80 1.00
CA LYS A 301 -11.97 -3.62 2.44
C LYS A 301 -10.55 -3.97 2.89
N ASN A 302 -10.00 -5.10 2.41
CA ASN A 302 -8.62 -5.51 2.70
C ASN A 302 -7.58 -4.54 2.11
N CYS A 303 -7.82 -4.08 0.88
CA CYS A 303 -7.04 -3.06 0.20
C CYS A 303 -7.00 -1.74 0.99
N LEU A 304 -8.15 -1.25 1.46
CA LEU A 304 -8.23 -0.05 2.30
C LEU A 304 -7.54 -0.23 3.66
N ARG A 305 -7.56 -1.43 4.26
CA ARG A 305 -6.75 -1.73 5.46
C ARG A 305 -5.26 -1.61 5.17
N ALA A 306 -4.78 -2.26 4.11
CA ALA A 306 -3.37 -2.21 3.72
C ALA A 306 -2.91 -0.77 3.44
N PHE A 307 -3.77 0.05 2.81
CA PHE A 307 -3.56 1.48 2.63
C PHE A 307 -3.36 2.24 3.94
N VAL A 308 -4.30 2.11 4.90
CA VAL A 308 -4.22 2.80 6.20
C VAL A 308 -2.95 2.40 6.96
N GLU A 309 -2.60 1.12 6.93
CA GLU A 309 -1.36 0.60 7.52
C GLU A 309 -0.10 1.16 6.84
N LYS A 310 -0.12 1.31 5.51
CA LYS A 310 0.97 1.88 4.72
C LYS A 310 1.16 3.37 4.98
N VAL A 311 0.10 4.17 4.97
CA VAL A 311 0.17 5.61 5.30
C VAL A 311 0.71 5.80 6.71
N ALA A 312 0.24 5.00 7.67
CA ALA A 312 0.76 5.03 9.04
C ALA A 312 2.22 4.54 9.17
N SER A 313 2.75 3.79 8.20
CA SER A 313 4.17 3.35 8.19
C SER A 313 5.15 4.49 7.86
N TYR A 314 4.68 5.53 7.17
CA TYR A 314 5.42 6.75 6.88
C TYR A 314 5.50 7.73 8.07
N GLY A 315 4.85 7.44 9.21
CA GLY A 315 4.79 8.32 10.38
C GLY A 315 3.71 9.43 10.32
N VAL A 316 3.01 9.51 9.19
CA VAL A 316 1.91 10.43 8.87
C VAL A 316 0.66 10.05 9.68
N LYS A 317 -0.05 11.04 10.25
CA LYS A 317 -1.26 10.84 11.08
C LYS A 317 -2.47 11.65 10.55
N PRO A 318 -3.02 11.32 9.38
CA PRO A 318 -4.20 11.99 8.86
C PRO A 318 -5.45 11.60 9.66
N LYS A 319 -6.48 12.44 9.63
CA LYS A 319 -7.81 12.09 10.16
C LYS A 319 -8.59 11.32 9.09
N TYR A 320 -9.11 10.16 9.44
CA TYR A 320 -9.91 9.35 8.54
C TYR A 320 -11.42 9.61 8.70
N GLY A 321 -12.14 9.66 7.59
CA GLY A 321 -13.58 9.43 7.53
C GLY A 321 -13.84 8.10 6.83
N LEU A 322 -14.81 7.33 7.30
CA LEU A 322 -15.11 5.99 6.76
C LEU A 322 -16.61 5.84 6.51
N VAL A 323 -16.96 5.60 5.25
CA VAL A 323 -18.33 5.53 4.76
C VAL A 323 -18.52 4.27 3.94
N THR A 324 -19.58 3.51 4.23
CA THR A 324 -20.09 2.49 3.30
C THR A 324 -21.47 2.90 2.79
N TYR A 325 -21.80 2.56 1.54
CA TYR A 325 -23.09 2.94 0.98
C TYR A 325 -23.70 1.91 0.03
N ALA A 326 -25.03 1.91 -0.01
CA ALA A 326 -25.84 1.28 -1.03
C ALA A 326 -27.02 2.23 -1.32
N THR A 327 -28.28 1.83 -1.07
CA THR A 327 -29.43 2.75 -1.07
C THR A 327 -29.30 3.80 0.05
N ASN A 328 -28.76 3.37 1.19
CA ASN A 328 -28.48 4.19 2.36
C ASN A 328 -26.97 4.37 2.55
N THR A 329 -26.59 5.36 3.35
CA THR A 329 -25.19 5.70 3.64
C THR A 329 -24.93 5.47 5.12
N ASN A 330 -23.97 4.61 5.44
CA ASN A 330 -23.54 4.31 6.80
C ASN A 330 -22.20 5.01 7.04
N ILE A 331 -22.21 6.00 7.94
CA ILE A 331 -21.00 6.72 8.37
C ILE A 331 -20.47 6.00 9.61
N LEU A 332 -19.29 5.39 9.49
CA LEU A 332 -18.66 4.55 10.52
C LEU A 332 -17.59 5.32 11.30
N ILE A 333 -16.92 6.26 10.65
CA ILE A 333 -15.96 7.19 11.25
C ILE A 333 -16.17 8.57 10.64
N ARG A 334 -16.13 9.62 11.47
CA ARG A 334 -16.04 11.01 11.06
C ARG A 334 -14.66 11.57 11.36
N VAL A 335 -14.17 12.48 10.51
CA VAL A 335 -12.91 13.21 10.77
C VAL A 335 -12.96 14.09 12.03
N SER A 336 -14.14 14.34 12.58
CA SER A 336 -14.37 14.99 13.87
C SER A 336 -14.11 14.07 15.08
N ASP A 337 -14.09 12.75 14.89
CA ASP A 337 -13.98 11.80 15.99
C ASP A 337 -12.56 11.84 16.57
N ALA A 338 -12.43 11.82 17.90
CA ALA A 338 -11.14 11.93 18.58
C ALA A 338 -10.14 10.81 18.23
N GLN A 339 -10.63 9.65 17.77
CA GLN A 339 -9.82 8.51 17.32
C GLN A 339 -9.64 8.45 15.80
N SER A 340 -10.18 9.40 15.02
CA SER A 340 -10.09 9.41 13.55
C SER A 340 -8.66 9.42 13.02
N SER A 341 -7.68 9.91 13.78
CA SER A 341 -6.25 9.88 13.42
C SER A 341 -5.47 8.66 13.94
N ASN A 342 -6.14 7.73 14.62
CA ASN A 342 -5.55 6.48 15.08
C ASN A 342 -5.75 5.36 14.05
N ALA A 343 -4.73 5.14 13.22
CA ALA A 343 -4.74 4.12 12.16
C ALA A 343 -5.09 2.71 12.65
N ASP A 344 -4.69 2.32 13.86
CA ASP A 344 -5.00 0.99 14.40
C ASP A 344 -6.50 0.85 14.71
N TRP A 345 -7.15 1.91 15.21
CA TRP A 345 -8.60 1.95 15.45
C TRP A 345 -9.40 2.04 14.14
N VAL A 346 -8.93 2.82 13.17
CA VAL A 346 -9.52 2.88 11.82
C VAL A 346 -9.49 1.50 11.15
N THR A 347 -8.37 0.80 11.26
CA THR A 347 -8.21 -0.59 10.81
C THR A 347 -9.15 -1.55 11.55
N GLU A 348 -9.38 -1.36 12.85
CA GLU A 348 -10.36 -2.15 13.60
C GLU A 348 -11.79 -1.93 13.07
N GLN A 349 -12.21 -0.69 12.83
CA GLN A 349 -13.53 -0.40 12.26
C GLN A 349 -13.66 -0.97 10.84
N LEU A 350 -12.63 -0.81 9.98
CA LEU A 350 -12.58 -1.43 8.66
C LEU A 350 -12.76 -2.96 8.73
N ASN A 351 -12.10 -3.64 9.66
CA ASN A 351 -12.24 -5.10 9.78
C ASN A 351 -13.66 -5.53 10.16
N ARG A 352 -14.37 -4.75 11.00
CA ARG A 352 -15.74 -5.03 11.46
C ARG A 352 -16.83 -4.94 10.37
N ILE A 353 -16.59 -4.21 9.28
CA ILE A 353 -17.57 -4.02 8.20
C ILE A 353 -17.91 -5.34 7.50
N SER A 354 -19.20 -5.61 7.30
CA SER A 354 -19.69 -6.73 6.49
C SER A 354 -20.34 -6.25 5.19
N TYR A 355 -20.29 -7.07 4.14
CA TYR A 355 -21.11 -6.86 2.94
C TYR A 355 -22.62 -6.95 3.28
N GLU A 356 -22.96 -7.79 4.26
CA GLU A 356 -24.34 -8.04 4.68
C GLU A 356 -25.02 -6.80 5.30
N ASP A 357 -24.24 -5.81 5.74
CA ASP A 357 -24.73 -4.56 6.36
C ASP A 357 -25.67 -3.75 5.44
N HIS A 358 -25.60 -3.99 4.12
CA HIS A 358 -26.45 -3.36 3.10
C HIS A 358 -27.47 -4.29 2.43
N LYS A 359 -27.50 -5.59 2.77
CA LYS A 359 -28.24 -6.66 2.06
C LYS A 359 -29.75 -6.42 1.89
N LEU A 360 -30.36 -5.65 2.78
CA LEU A 360 -31.80 -5.33 2.73
C LEU A 360 -32.14 -4.16 1.80
N LYS A 361 -31.16 -3.33 1.41
CA LYS A 361 -31.36 -2.08 0.64
C LYS A 361 -30.16 -1.82 -0.29
N THR A 362 -30.08 -2.63 -1.34
CA THR A 362 -28.86 -2.86 -2.13
C THR A 362 -28.71 -2.01 -3.40
N GLY A 363 -29.50 -0.93 -3.54
CA GLY A 363 -29.33 0.04 -4.63
C GLY A 363 -28.02 0.84 -4.51
N THR A 364 -27.77 1.79 -5.40
CA THR A 364 -26.47 2.45 -5.55
C THR A 364 -26.64 3.97 -5.57
N ASN A 365 -26.52 4.62 -4.40
CA ASN A 365 -26.72 6.06 -4.21
C ASN A 365 -25.40 6.80 -3.91
N THR A 366 -24.48 6.82 -4.88
CA THR A 366 -23.17 7.46 -4.76
C THR A 366 -23.26 8.94 -4.41
N LYS A 367 -24.30 9.65 -4.91
CA LYS A 367 -24.53 11.06 -4.57
C LYS A 367 -24.69 11.29 -3.07
N LYS A 368 -25.50 10.47 -2.39
CA LYS A 368 -25.70 10.57 -0.94
C LYS A 368 -24.45 10.20 -0.15
N ALA A 369 -23.62 9.29 -0.67
CA ALA A 369 -22.32 8.96 -0.09
C ALA A 369 -21.34 10.15 -0.15
N LEU A 370 -21.24 10.84 -1.29
CA LEU A 370 -20.43 12.06 -1.41
C LEU A 370 -21.00 13.22 -0.58
N GLN A 371 -22.33 13.33 -0.43
CA GLN A 371 -22.94 14.30 0.47
C GLN A 371 -22.56 14.06 1.94
N ALA A 372 -22.38 12.80 2.35
CA ALA A 372 -21.85 12.51 3.69
C ALA A 372 -20.39 12.98 3.86
N VAL A 373 -19.57 12.91 2.80
CA VAL A 373 -18.21 13.47 2.78
C VAL A 373 -18.23 15.01 2.83
N TYR A 374 -19.05 15.65 2.01
CA TYR A 374 -19.28 17.11 2.07
C TYR A 374 -19.68 17.56 3.48
N ASN A 375 -20.63 16.87 4.12
CA ASN A 375 -21.06 17.16 5.49
C ASN A 375 -19.98 16.91 6.57
N MET A 376 -18.90 16.20 6.23
CA MET A 376 -17.72 16.02 7.10
C MET A 376 -16.61 17.04 6.82
N MET A 377 -16.73 17.82 5.74
CA MET A 377 -15.87 18.96 5.43
C MET A 377 -16.51 20.29 5.88
N SER A 378 -17.84 20.38 5.84
CA SER A 378 -18.60 21.57 6.21
C SER A 378 -18.52 21.91 7.69
N TRP A 379 -18.52 23.20 8.00
CA TRP A 379 -18.61 23.78 9.34
C TRP A 379 -20.00 24.39 9.59
N PRO A 380 -20.46 24.51 10.85
CA PRO A 380 -21.83 24.89 11.18
C PRO A 380 -22.12 26.41 11.25
N GLU A 381 -21.09 27.25 11.25
CA GLU A 381 -21.20 28.72 11.30
C GLU A 381 -20.89 29.33 9.92
N ASP A 382 -21.24 30.59 9.69
CA ASP A 382 -20.91 31.27 8.42
C ASP A 382 -19.38 31.54 8.28
N THR A 383 -18.63 31.47 9.39
CA THR A 383 -17.17 31.64 9.42
C THR A 383 -16.44 30.29 9.41
N PRO A 384 -15.47 30.08 8.48
CA PRO A 384 -14.69 28.84 8.44
C PRO A 384 -13.69 28.74 9.60
N PRO A 385 -13.38 27.52 10.09
CA PRO A 385 -12.48 27.31 11.22
C PRO A 385 -11.03 27.68 10.90
N GLU A 386 -10.27 28.06 11.92
CA GLU A 386 -8.83 28.37 11.76
C GLU A 386 -8.08 27.18 11.13
N GLY A 387 -7.24 27.46 10.12
CA GLY A 387 -6.49 26.43 9.39
C GLY A 387 -7.29 25.63 8.34
N TRP A 388 -8.57 25.95 8.07
CA TRP A 388 -9.36 25.30 7.02
C TRP A 388 -8.63 25.32 5.66
N ASN A 389 -8.04 26.46 5.31
CA ASN A 389 -7.38 26.71 4.04
C ASN A 389 -5.99 26.03 3.91
N ARG A 390 -5.45 25.49 5.01
CA ARG A 390 -4.24 24.65 5.04
C ARG A 390 -4.56 23.15 5.02
N THR A 391 -5.82 22.77 5.23
CA THR A 391 -6.19 21.36 5.32
C THR A 391 -6.31 20.74 3.93
N ARG A 392 -5.60 19.63 3.71
CA ARG A 392 -5.70 18.85 2.47
C ARG A 392 -6.72 17.73 2.60
N HIS A 393 -7.49 17.50 1.53
CA HIS A 393 -8.58 16.55 1.51
C HIS A 393 -8.37 15.49 0.42
N VAL A 394 -8.34 14.22 0.82
CA VAL A 394 -8.18 13.09 -0.10
C VAL A 394 -9.42 12.20 -0.02
N ILE A 395 -10.17 12.06 -1.10
CA ILE A 395 -11.31 11.15 -1.23
C ILE A 395 -10.85 9.90 -1.98
N ILE A 396 -11.07 8.71 -1.40
CA ILE A 396 -10.83 7.42 -2.03
C ILE A 396 -12.17 6.71 -2.16
N LEU A 397 -12.70 6.66 -3.39
CA LEU A 397 -13.97 6.04 -3.73
C LEU A 397 -13.74 4.69 -4.43
N MET A 398 -14.31 3.62 -3.88
CA MET A 398 -14.31 2.28 -4.49
C MET A 398 -15.72 1.90 -4.93
N THR A 399 -15.97 1.84 -6.24
CA THR A 399 -17.30 1.63 -6.84
C THR A 399 -17.18 1.07 -8.26
N ASP A 400 -18.25 0.48 -8.80
CA ASP A 400 -18.35 0.16 -10.24
C ASP A 400 -18.81 1.36 -11.08
N GLY A 401 -19.26 2.45 -10.45
CA GLY A 401 -19.80 3.63 -11.12
C GLY A 401 -21.24 3.47 -11.62
N LEU A 402 -21.93 2.37 -11.34
CA LEU A 402 -23.31 2.07 -11.77
C LEU A 402 -24.37 2.66 -10.83
N HIS A 403 -24.24 3.96 -10.51
CA HIS A 403 -25.23 4.66 -9.69
C HIS A 403 -26.63 4.63 -10.33
N ASN A 404 -27.64 4.31 -9.52
CA ASN A 404 -29.03 4.15 -9.95
C ASN A 404 -30.04 4.89 -9.04
N MET A 405 -29.56 5.57 -8.00
CA MET A 405 -30.35 6.40 -7.08
C MET A 405 -29.66 7.76 -6.85
N GLY A 406 -30.45 8.79 -6.52
CA GLY A 406 -29.96 10.14 -6.23
C GLY A 406 -29.65 11.02 -7.45
N GLY A 407 -29.50 10.41 -8.62
CA GLY A 407 -29.08 11.09 -9.86
C GLY A 407 -27.57 11.26 -9.94
N ASP A 408 -27.10 12.18 -10.79
CA ASP A 408 -25.68 12.43 -11.01
C ASP A 408 -24.96 12.82 -9.71
N PRO A 409 -23.86 12.12 -9.33
CA PRO A 409 -23.01 12.47 -8.20
C PRO A 409 -22.02 13.63 -8.46
N VAL A 410 -21.69 13.97 -9.72
CA VAL A 410 -20.69 14.99 -10.07
C VAL A 410 -20.98 16.39 -9.48
N PRO A 411 -22.24 16.89 -9.41
CA PRO A 411 -22.55 18.16 -8.74
C PRO A 411 -22.01 18.25 -7.30
N VAL A 412 -21.95 17.14 -6.56
CA VAL A 412 -21.44 17.16 -5.18
C VAL A 412 -19.91 17.39 -5.13
N ILE A 413 -19.18 16.97 -6.17
CA ILE A 413 -17.75 17.32 -6.30
C ILE A 413 -17.59 18.82 -6.57
N HIS A 414 -18.49 19.44 -7.35
CA HIS A 414 -18.51 20.89 -7.52
C HIS A 414 -18.87 21.61 -6.21
N ASP A 415 -19.83 21.10 -5.43
CA ASP A 415 -20.17 21.64 -4.10
C ASP A 415 -18.98 21.56 -3.13
N ILE A 416 -18.25 20.43 -3.10
CA ILE A 416 -17.02 20.26 -2.30
C ILE A 416 -15.93 21.26 -2.72
N ARG A 417 -15.68 21.42 -4.03
CA ARG A 417 -14.70 22.42 -4.53
C ARG A 417 -15.12 23.85 -4.19
N SER A 418 -16.41 24.14 -4.26
CA SER A 418 -17.02 25.43 -3.88
C SER A 418 -16.84 25.73 -2.40
N LEU A 419 -16.99 24.73 -1.52
CA LEU A 419 -16.75 24.82 -0.08
C LEU A 419 -15.25 25.08 0.24
N LEU A 420 -14.34 24.42 -0.46
CA LEU A 420 -12.88 24.51 -0.23
C LEU A 420 -12.20 25.67 -1.01
N ASP A 421 -12.99 26.52 -1.68
CA ASP A 421 -12.57 27.66 -2.50
C ASP A 421 -11.63 27.31 -3.68
N ILE A 422 -11.79 26.10 -4.24
CA ILE A 422 -10.89 25.55 -5.27
C ILE A 422 -11.35 25.95 -6.68
N GLY A 423 -10.41 26.48 -7.46
CA GLY A 423 -10.61 26.89 -8.86
C GLY A 423 -11.39 28.18 -9.06
N ARG A 424 -11.54 29.00 -8.01
CA ARG A 424 -12.26 30.30 -8.05
C ARG A 424 -11.33 31.49 -8.32
N ASP A 425 -10.17 31.54 -7.66
CA ASP A 425 -9.13 32.53 -7.98
C ASP A 425 -8.17 31.95 -9.04
N ARG A 426 -7.90 32.71 -10.11
CA ARG A 426 -6.91 32.34 -11.13
C ARG A 426 -5.48 32.42 -10.59
N LYS A 427 -5.21 33.31 -9.62
CA LYS A 427 -3.88 33.49 -9.02
C LYS A 427 -3.56 32.45 -7.95
N ASN A 428 -4.60 31.90 -7.32
CA ASN A 428 -4.48 30.83 -6.35
C ASN A 428 -5.54 29.75 -6.61
N PRO A 429 -5.30 28.81 -7.57
CA PRO A 429 -6.30 27.80 -7.95
C PRO A 429 -6.61 26.78 -6.85
N ARG A 430 -5.70 26.55 -5.89
CA ARG A 430 -5.86 25.62 -4.75
C ARG A 430 -6.17 24.16 -5.13
N GLU A 431 -5.81 23.72 -6.33
CA GLU A 431 -6.08 22.36 -6.83
C GLU A 431 -5.37 21.27 -6.00
N GLU A 432 -4.24 21.62 -5.38
CA GLU A 432 -3.43 20.80 -4.49
C GLU A 432 -4.11 20.45 -3.14
N TYR A 433 -5.23 21.10 -2.81
CA TYR A 433 -5.96 20.85 -1.55
C TYR A 433 -7.07 19.79 -1.67
N LEU A 434 -7.38 19.29 -2.87
CA LEU A 434 -8.36 18.23 -3.07
C LEU A 434 -7.93 17.19 -4.11
N ASP A 435 -7.86 15.94 -3.67
CA ASP A 435 -7.67 14.77 -4.53
C ASP A 435 -8.84 13.81 -4.43
N VAL A 436 -9.38 13.40 -5.58
CA VAL A 436 -10.49 12.45 -5.67
C VAL A 436 -10.06 11.26 -6.50
N TYR A 437 -9.65 10.19 -5.81
CA TYR A 437 -9.26 8.92 -6.42
C TYR A 437 -10.46 7.99 -6.54
N VAL A 438 -10.65 7.39 -7.70
CA VAL A 438 -11.76 6.46 -7.97
C VAL A 438 -11.24 5.14 -8.52
N PHE A 439 -11.45 4.08 -7.75
CA PHE A 439 -11.09 2.71 -8.09
C PHE A 439 -12.33 1.95 -8.57
N GLY A 440 -12.30 1.53 -9.83
CA GLY A 440 -13.29 0.68 -10.47
C GLY A 440 -13.27 -0.72 -9.88
N VAL A 441 -14.24 -1.04 -9.02
CA VAL A 441 -14.39 -2.32 -8.31
C VAL A 441 -15.68 -3.00 -8.76
N GLY A 442 -15.62 -4.28 -9.11
CA GLY A 442 -16.79 -5.08 -9.50
C GLY A 442 -16.71 -5.67 -10.91
N PRO A 443 -17.67 -6.55 -11.30
CA PRO A 443 -17.62 -7.28 -12.56
C PRO A 443 -17.94 -6.42 -13.80
N LEU A 444 -18.58 -5.26 -13.62
CA LEU A 444 -19.06 -4.38 -14.70
C LEU A 444 -18.82 -2.91 -14.34
N VAL A 445 -17.62 -2.39 -14.59
CA VAL A 445 -17.25 -1.00 -14.27
C VAL A 445 -17.65 -0.03 -15.39
N ASN A 446 -18.43 1.00 -15.07
CA ASN A 446 -18.68 2.13 -15.96
C ASN A 446 -17.54 3.16 -15.89
N GLN A 447 -16.63 3.07 -16.85
CA GLN A 447 -15.44 3.91 -16.96
C GLN A 447 -15.73 5.41 -17.16
N GLU A 448 -16.87 5.77 -17.76
CA GLU A 448 -17.24 7.17 -17.99
C GLU A 448 -17.62 7.83 -16.67
N ASN A 449 -18.47 7.16 -15.88
CA ASN A 449 -18.93 7.67 -14.58
C ASN A 449 -17.78 7.80 -13.57
N ILE A 450 -16.86 6.83 -13.48
CA ILE A 450 -15.71 6.95 -12.57
C ILE A 450 -14.70 8.03 -13.03
N ASN A 451 -14.53 8.23 -14.34
CA ASN A 451 -13.69 9.30 -14.90
C ASN A 451 -14.32 10.70 -14.77
N ALA A 452 -15.64 10.79 -14.62
CA ALA A 452 -16.33 12.04 -14.37
C ALA A 452 -16.12 12.53 -12.91
N LEU A 453 -15.98 11.59 -11.96
CA LEU A 453 -15.79 11.87 -10.53
C LEU A 453 -14.32 12.12 -10.13
N ALA A 454 -13.37 11.44 -10.77
CA ALA A 454 -11.96 11.53 -10.41
C ALA A 454 -11.33 12.90 -10.72
N SER A 455 -10.34 13.30 -9.92
CA SER A 455 -9.51 14.48 -10.16
C SER A 455 -8.77 14.38 -11.51
N LYS A 456 -8.43 15.55 -12.08
CA LYS A 456 -7.74 15.69 -13.37
C LYS A 456 -6.62 16.72 -13.20
N LYS A 457 -5.44 16.26 -12.77
CA LYS A 457 -4.23 17.08 -12.61
C LYS A 457 -3.19 16.67 -13.67
N ASP A 458 -2.32 17.58 -14.10
CA ASP A 458 -1.34 17.27 -15.15
C ASP A 458 -0.36 16.19 -14.67
N LYS A 459 -0.01 15.24 -15.54
CA LYS A 459 0.86 14.07 -15.27
C LYS A 459 0.40 13.10 -14.18
N GLU A 460 -0.67 13.41 -13.44
CA GLU A 460 -1.23 12.54 -12.40
C GLU A 460 -2.39 11.68 -12.91
N GLN A 461 -2.68 10.62 -12.15
CA GLN A 461 -3.72 9.65 -12.46
C GLN A 461 -4.59 9.35 -11.23
N HIS A 462 -5.87 9.71 -11.32
CA HIS A 462 -6.82 9.53 -10.21
C HIS A 462 -7.92 8.50 -10.47
N VAL A 463 -7.94 7.87 -11.65
CA VAL A 463 -8.95 6.86 -12.01
C VAL A 463 -8.27 5.56 -12.42
N PHE A 464 -8.68 4.46 -11.80
CA PHE A 464 -8.06 3.14 -11.95
C PHE A 464 -9.12 2.08 -12.17
N LYS A 465 -8.86 1.10 -13.03
CA LYS A 465 -9.71 -0.07 -13.24
C LYS A 465 -8.82 -1.32 -13.23
N VAL A 466 -8.74 -1.97 -12.08
CA VAL A 466 -8.06 -3.26 -11.92
C VAL A 466 -8.83 -4.39 -12.60
N LYS A 467 -8.12 -5.46 -12.96
CA LYS A 467 -8.69 -6.67 -13.59
C LYS A 467 -9.60 -7.46 -12.65
N ASP A 468 -9.16 -7.60 -11.42
CA ASP A 468 -9.81 -8.31 -10.32
C ASP A 468 -9.25 -7.78 -8.99
N MET A 469 -9.79 -8.26 -7.86
CA MET A 469 -9.48 -7.75 -6.54
C MET A 469 -8.28 -8.43 -5.88
N ASP A 470 -7.87 -9.61 -6.35
CA ASP A 470 -6.64 -10.26 -5.90
C ASP A 470 -5.44 -9.40 -6.36
N ASN A 471 -5.54 -8.86 -7.58
CA ASN A 471 -4.63 -7.88 -8.14
C ASN A 471 -4.65 -6.53 -7.41
N LEU A 472 -5.78 -6.09 -6.82
CA LEU A 472 -5.82 -4.84 -6.02
C LEU A 472 -5.15 -5.00 -4.66
N GLU A 473 -5.12 -6.19 -4.07
CA GLU A 473 -4.28 -6.43 -2.89
C GLU A 473 -2.79 -6.31 -3.26
N ASP A 474 -2.40 -6.89 -4.40
CA ASP A 474 -1.05 -6.75 -4.96
C ASP A 474 -0.68 -5.29 -5.30
N VAL A 475 -1.62 -4.42 -5.70
CA VAL A 475 -1.39 -2.96 -5.85
C VAL A 475 -0.84 -2.39 -4.55
N PHE A 476 -1.57 -2.57 -3.44
CA PHE A 476 -1.23 -1.90 -2.18
C PHE A 476 -0.03 -2.57 -1.48
N TYR A 477 0.34 -3.80 -1.86
CA TYR A 477 1.65 -4.36 -1.58
C TYR A 477 2.77 -3.78 -2.47
N GLN A 478 2.51 -3.49 -3.75
CA GLN A 478 3.48 -2.82 -4.62
C GLN A 478 3.65 -1.33 -4.25
N MET A 479 2.67 -0.74 -3.57
CA MET A 479 2.84 0.54 -2.87
C MET A 479 3.84 0.49 -1.68
N LEU A 480 4.54 -0.64 -1.48
CA LEU A 480 5.75 -0.72 -0.66
C LEU A 480 7.02 -0.36 -1.46
N GLU A 481 6.92 0.05 -2.72
CA GLU A 481 8.05 0.42 -3.56
C GLU A 481 8.43 1.90 -3.39
N GLU A 482 9.65 2.13 -2.93
CA GLU A 482 10.00 3.32 -2.16
C GLU A 482 11.25 3.99 -2.70
N SER A 483 11.10 5.04 -3.51
CA SER A 483 12.20 5.93 -3.91
C SER A 483 12.38 7.09 -2.90
N GLN A 484 11.28 7.66 -2.41
CA GLN A 484 11.28 8.80 -1.47
C GLN A 484 11.63 8.40 -0.01
N THR A 485 11.41 7.16 0.41
CA THR A 485 11.59 6.73 1.81
C THR A 485 12.75 5.75 2.03
N LEU A 486 13.70 5.67 1.10
CA LEU A 486 14.84 4.73 1.16
C LEU A 486 15.62 4.80 2.50
N GLY A 487 15.74 5.99 3.09
CA GLY A 487 16.39 6.20 4.39
C GLY A 487 15.58 5.79 5.63
N LEU A 488 14.30 5.41 5.50
CA LEU A 488 13.55 4.83 6.62
C LEU A 488 14.08 3.44 6.96
N CYS A 489 14.50 3.27 8.21
CA CYS A 489 15.02 2.01 8.71
C CYS A 489 13.98 0.88 8.70
N GLY A 490 14.42 -0.37 8.56
CA GLY A 490 13.58 -1.55 8.76
C GLY A 490 12.38 -1.66 7.81
N MET A 491 12.48 -1.07 6.62
CA MET A 491 11.50 -1.20 5.54
C MET A 491 11.92 -2.29 4.55
N VAL A 492 10.95 -2.99 3.95
CA VAL A 492 11.17 -4.16 3.08
C VAL A 492 10.21 -4.12 1.89
N TRP A 493 10.68 -4.59 0.73
CA TRP A 493 9.82 -4.87 -0.42
C TRP A 493 9.47 -6.37 -0.46
N GLU A 494 8.27 -6.70 0.04
CA GLU A 494 7.78 -8.09 0.18
C GLU A 494 7.17 -8.66 -1.12
N HIS A 495 7.41 -8.02 -2.26
CA HIS A 495 6.80 -8.41 -3.53
C HIS A 495 7.20 -9.84 -3.97
N LYS A 496 6.28 -10.52 -4.67
CA LYS A 496 6.43 -11.92 -5.12
C LYS A 496 7.67 -12.10 -6.01
N ALA A 497 8.01 -11.10 -6.83
CA ALA A 497 9.22 -11.10 -7.67
C ALA A 497 10.50 -10.61 -6.95
N GLY A 498 10.40 -10.20 -5.68
CA GLY A 498 11.53 -9.70 -4.89
C GLY A 498 12.62 -10.76 -4.68
N THR A 499 13.85 -10.38 -5.01
CA THR A 499 15.04 -11.20 -4.68
C THR A 499 15.27 -11.22 -3.16
N ASP A 500 16.10 -12.15 -2.70
CA ASP A 500 16.50 -12.32 -1.31
C ASP A 500 16.94 -11.02 -0.61
N TYR A 501 17.60 -10.11 -1.35
CA TYR A 501 18.05 -8.82 -0.82
C TYR A 501 16.96 -7.73 -0.85
N HIS A 502 15.91 -7.84 -1.66
CA HIS A 502 14.72 -6.98 -1.52
C HIS A 502 13.98 -7.29 -0.21
N LYS A 503 13.98 -8.57 0.17
CA LYS A 503 13.33 -9.08 1.38
C LYS A 503 14.17 -8.85 2.65
N GLN A 504 15.50 -8.76 2.51
CA GLN A 504 16.41 -8.44 3.62
C GLN A 504 17.44 -7.37 3.21
N PRO A 505 17.03 -6.11 2.98
CA PRO A 505 17.88 -5.07 2.40
C PRO A 505 18.98 -4.55 3.34
N TRP A 506 18.89 -4.87 4.64
CA TRP A 506 19.96 -4.60 5.60
C TRP A 506 21.04 -5.69 5.62
N GLN A 507 20.83 -6.84 4.97
CA GLN A 507 21.68 -8.00 5.18
C GLN A 507 23.09 -7.78 4.60
N ALA A 508 24.08 -7.80 5.48
CA ALA A 508 25.49 -7.79 5.12
C ALA A 508 26.07 -9.20 5.22
N LYS A 509 26.95 -9.54 4.27
CA LYS A 509 27.81 -10.70 4.34
C LYS A 509 29.25 -10.25 4.52
N ILE A 510 29.95 -10.88 5.46
CA ILE A 510 31.31 -10.52 5.84
C ILE A 510 32.20 -11.75 5.64
N SER A 511 33.29 -11.58 4.92
CA SER A 511 34.29 -12.63 4.71
C SER A 511 35.66 -12.13 5.14
N VAL A 512 36.35 -12.91 5.97
CA VAL A 512 37.71 -12.60 6.47
C VAL A 512 38.67 -13.69 5.99
N THR A 513 39.76 -13.29 5.32
CA THR A 513 40.73 -14.24 4.75
C THR A 513 42.01 -14.30 5.59
N ARG A 514 42.25 -15.42 6.25
CA ARG A 514 43.40 -15.63 7.15
C ARG A 514 44.40 -16.62 6.52
N PRO A 515 45.64 -16.20 6.16
CA PRO A 515 46.59 -17.04 5.41
C PRO A 515 46.82 -18.46 5.97
N SER A 516 46.79 -18.61 7.30
CA SER A 516 47.05 -19.90 7.98
C SER A 516 45.81 -20.53 8.65
N LYS A 517 44.63 -19.89 8.57
CA LYS A 517 43.38 -20.37 9.21
C LYS A 517 42.20 -20.55 8.23
N GLY A 518 42.34 -20.12 6.97
CA GLY A 518 41.29 -20.22 5.96
C GLY A 518 40.36 -18.99 5.94
N HIS A 519 39.13 -19.18 5.48
CA HIS A 519 38.13 -18.11 5.38
C HIS A 519 37.10 -18.20 6.50
N GLU A 520 36.96 -17.13 7.28
CA GLU A 520 35.82 -16.92 8.18
C GLU A 520 34.67 -16.29 7.39
N ASN A 521 33.44 -16.70 7.66
CA ASN A 521 32.25 -16.08 7.09
C ASN A 521 31.25 -15.75 8.19
N CYS A 522 30.89 -14.48 8.29
CA CYS A 522 29.88 -13.95 9.19
C CYS A 522 28.81 -13.18 8.42
N MET A 523 27.74 -12.82 9.12
CA MET A 523 26.73 -11.86 8.68
C MET A 523 26.80 -10.58 9.50
N GLY A 524 26.09 -9.56 9.04
CA GLY A 524 25.86 -8.32 9.77
C GLY A 524 24.60 -7.62 9.27
N ALA A 525 24.32 -6.46 9.83
CA ALA A 525 23.24 -5.58 9.38
C ALA A 525 23.74 -4.17 9.10
N VAL A 526 23.34 -3.60 7.97
CA VAL A 526 23.50 -2.18 7.68
C VAL A 526 22.66 -1.39 8.68
N VAL A 527 23.30 -0.49 9.44
CA VAL A 527 22.63 0.36 10.45
C VAL A 527 22.65 1.84 10.08
N SER A 528 23.56 2.24 9.19
CA SER A 528 23.63 3.60 8.64
C SER A 528 24.29 3.60 7.25
N GLU A 529 24.60 4.79 6.73
CA GLU A 529 25.25 4.94 5.42
C GLU A 529 26.75 4.58 5.44
N TYR A 530 27.36 4.50 6.62
CA TYR A 530 28.77 4.09 6.79
C TYR A 530 28.95 2.82 7.61
N PHE A 531 27.98 2.42 8.44
CA PHE A 531 28.20 1.37 9.44
C PHE A 531 27.40 0.09 9.21
N VAL A 532 28.11 -1.03 9.41
CA VAL A 532 27.54 -2.38 9.51
C VAL A 532 27.79 -2.93 10.92
N LEU A 533 26.73 -3.34 11.61
CA LEU A 533 26.77 -3.96 12.93
C LEU A 533 26.88 -5.48 12.80
N THR A 534 27.78 -6.10 13.56
CA THR A 534 28.05 -7.54 13.54
C THR A 534 28.64 -8.01 14.90
N ALA A 535 29.03 -9.28 15.01
CA ALA A 535 29.70 -9.84 16.18
C ALA A 535 31.21 -9.49 16.18
N ALA A 536 31.81 -9.43 17.37
CA ALA A 536 33.23 -9.14 17.52
C ALA A 536 34.12 -10.36 17.23
N HIS A 537 33.67 -11.57 17.58
CA HIS A 537 34.44 -12.82 17.40
C HIS A 537 34.73 -13.18 15.93
N CYS A 538 34.02 -12.56 14.98
CA CYS A 538 34.31 -12.67 13.55
C CYS A 538 35.73 -12.18 13.20
N PHE A 539 36.32 -11.30 14.02
CA PHE A 539 37.62 -10.66 13.80
C PHE A 539 38.59 -10.90 14.96
N THR A 540 39.89 -10.75 14.67
CA THR A 540 40.96 -10.67 15.66
C THR A 540 41.78 -9.40 15.44
N VAL A 541 42.56 -8.97 16.45
CA VAL A 541 43.41 -7.77 16.35
C VAL A 541 44.51 -7.92 15.28
N ASP A 542 44.86 -9.16 14.93
CA ASP A 542 45.83 -9.49 13.88
C ASP A 542 45.25 -9.38 12.45
N ASP A 543 43.91 -9.40 12.29
CA ASP A 543 43.26 -9.36 10.98
C ASP A 543 43.47 -7.99 10.32
N GLN A 544 44.14 -8.00 9.17
CA GLN A 544 44.43 -6.79 8.41
C GLN A 544 43.15 -6.28 7.70
N LEU A 545 42.93 -4.96 7.68
CA LEU A 545 41.74 -4.36 7.07
C LEU A 545 41.49 -4.80 5.61
N HIS A 546 42.55 -5.07 4.84
CA HIS A 546 42.45 -5.52 3.45
C HIS A 546 42.01 -6.99 3.29
N SER A 547 42.09 -7.81 4.34
CA SER A 547 41.64 -9.22 4.33
C SER A 547 40.16 -9.38 4.71
N ILE A 548 39.52 -8.30 5.18
CA ILE A 548 38.11 -8.21 5.53
C ILE A 548 37.35 -7.61 4.33
N LYS A 549 36.28 -8.28 3.91
CA LYS A 549 35.44 -7.87 2.78
C LYS A 549 33.97 -7.92 3.16
N VAL A 550 33.22 -6.89 2.76
CA VAL A 550 31.79 -6.75 3.06
C VAL A 550 30.99 -6.72 1.76
N ASN A 551 30.07 -7.67 1.59
CA ASN A 551 29.16 -7.76 0.46
C ASN A 551 27.74 -7.38 0.90
N LEU A 552 27.13 -6.42 0.21
CA LEU A 552 25.80 -5.87 0.53
C LEU A 552 24.86 -5.99 -0.68
N GLY A 553 23.56 -6.15 -0.44
CA GLY A 553 22.51 -6.03 -1.47
C GLY A 553 22.61 -6.97 -2.67
N GLY A 554 23.45 -8.02 -2.59
CA GLY A 554 23.75 -8.94 -3.70
C GLY A 554 24.68 -8.36 -4.76
N MET A 555 25.44 -7.31 -4.44
CA MET A 555 26.40 -6.70 -5.36
C MET A 555 27.50 -7.69 -5.78
N LYS A 556 27.97 -7.59 -7.03
CA LYS A 556 29.07 -8.43 -7.55
C LYS A 556 30.45 -8.06 -7.00
N GLN A 557 30.58 -6.88 -6.39
CA GLN A 557 31.83 -6.34 -5.89
C GLN A 557 31.73 -6.14 -4.37
N ASP A 558 32.76 -6.60 -3.67
CA ASP A 558 32.88 -6.39 -2.23
C ASP A 558 33.38 -4.97 -1.91
N LEU A 559 32.92 -4.44 -0.79
CA LEU A 559 33.28 -3.13 -0.28
C LEU A 559 34.52 -3.21 0.62
N ASP A 560 35.38 -2.20 0.49
CA ASP A 560 36.50 -1.97 1.39
C ASP A 560 36.06 -1.25 2.66
N ILE A 561 36.67 -1.65 3.77
CA ILE A 561 36.42 -1.08 5.10
C ILE A 561 37.47 -0.02 5.45
N GLU A 562 37.12 0.89 6.36
CA GLU A 562 38.01 1.88 6.95
C GLU A 562 38.57 1.40 8.29
N GLU A 563 37.70 0.87 9.16
CA GLU A 563 38.05 0.41 10.51
C GLU A 563 37.03 -0.62 11.03
N VAL A 564 37.46 -1.42 12.02
CA VAL A 564 36.59 -2.29 12.83
C VAL A 564 36.63 -1.81 14.28
N LEU A 565 35.51 -1.32 14.78
CA LEU A 565 35.33 -0.83 16.13
C LEU A 565 34.77 -1.95 17.00
N PHE A 566 35.60 -2.53 17.85
CA PHE A 566 35.18 -3.50 18.88
C PHE A 566 34.53 -2.77 20.06
N HIS A 567 33.57 -3.43 20.74
CA HIS A 567 33.10 -2.93 22.03
C HIS A 567 34.24 -2.97 23.07
N PRO A 568 34.52 -1.89 23.83
CA PRO A 568 35.73 -1.78 24.67
C PRO A 568 35.82 -2.77 25.83
N LYS A 569 34.73 -3.47 26.16
CA LYS A 569 34.68 -4.54 27.17
C LYS A 569 34.74 -5.96 26.59
N TYR A 570 34.81 -6.10 25.27
CA TYR A 570 34.92 -7.41 24.63
C TYR A 570 36.29 -8.03 24.90
N ASN A 571 36.32 -9.25 25.44
CA ASN A 571 37.55 -10.02 25.62
C ASN A 571 37.25 -11.52 25.65
N ILE A 572 37.34 -12.16 24.48
CA ILE A 572 37.09 -13.60 24.31
C ILE A 572 37.96 -14.50 25.20
N ASN A 573 39.14 -14.02 25.63
CA ASN A 573 40.05 -14.78 26.50
C ASN A 573 39.95 -14.38 27.98
N GLY A 574 39.03 -13.46 28.33
CA GLY A 574 38.98 -12.80 29.64
C GLY A 574 38.82 -13.75 30.83
N LYS A 575 38.27 -14.94 30.60
CA LYS A 575 38.06 -15.98 31.61
C LYS A 575 38.90 -17.25 31.43
N ARG A 576 39.96 -17.22 30.60
CA ARG A 576 40.82 -18.39 30.36
C ARG A 576 41.47 -18.93 31.64
N ALA A 577 41.76 -18.06 32.61
CA ALA A 577 42.28 -18.44 33.93
C ALA A 577 41.25 -19.16 34.81
N GLU A 578 39.94 -18.97 34.57
CA GLU A 578 38.83 -19.68 35.22
C GLU A 578 38.51 -21.02 34.52
N GLY A 579 39.26 -21.40 33.47
CA GLY A 579 39.03 -22.61 32.68
C GLY A 579 38.05 -22.44 31.51
N ILE A 580 37.50 -21.24 31.31
CA ILE A 580 36.57 -20.91 30.22
C ILE A 580 37.38 -20.48 28.99
N GLN A 581 37.38 -21.29 27.93
CA GLN A 581 38.24 -21.06 26.76
C GLN A 581 37.85 -19.82 25.94
N GLU A 582 36.54 -19.60 25.78
CA GLU A 582 35.94 -18.52 24.99
C GLU A 582 34.88 -17.81 25.86
N PHE A 583 34.90 -16.48 25.90
CA PHE A 583 34.00 -15.68 26.72
C PHE A 583 33.36 -14.55 25.90
N TYR A 584 32.17 -14.83 25.39
CA TYR A 584 31.45 -13.99 24.41
C TYR A 584 30.74 -12.75 25.01
N ASP A 585 31.15 -12.26 26.18
CA ASP A 585 30.52 -11.06 26.76
C ASP A 585 30.87 -9.81 25.94
N TYR A 586 29.86 -8.97 25.68
CA TYR A 586 29.95 -7.81 24.78
C TYR A 586 30.46 -8.14 23.36
N ASP A 587 30.13 -9.31 22.82
CA ASP A 587 30.47 -9.75 21.46
C ASP A 587 29.73 -8.97 20.34
N VAL A 588 30.07 -7.69 20.19
CA VAL A 588 29.58 -6.79 19.13
C VAL A 588 30.71 -5.91 18.59
N ALA A 589 30.68 -5.69 17.28
CA ALA A 589 31.59 -4.79 16.58
C ALA A 589 30.85 -4.00 15.49
N LEU A 590 31.33 -2.80 15.22
CA LEU A 590 30.87 -1.93 14.13
C LEU A 590 31.97 -1.87 13.07
N ILE A 591 31.65 -2.24 11.83
CA ILE A 591 32.51 -2.02 10.67
C ILE A 591 32.16 -0.67 10.07
N LYS A 592 33.15 0.21 9.91
CA LYS A 592 33.01 1.44 9.14
C LYS A 592 33.46 1.20 7.71
N LEU A 593 32.64 1.58 6.74
CA LEU A 593 32.91 1.43 5.32
C LEU A 593 33.69 2.63 4.79
N LYS A 594 34.62 2.39 3.85
CA LYS A 594 35.44 3.44 3.25
C LYS A 594 34.68 4.38 2.30
N LYS A 595 33.43 4.04 1.95
CA LYS A 595 32.54 4.82 1.07
C LYS A 595 31.13 4.83 1.64
N ARG A 596 30.49 6.00 1.56
CA ARG A 596 29.07 6.19 1.86
C ARG A 596 28.21 5.28 0.97
N LEU A 597 27.32 4.52 1.58
CA LEU A 597 26.31 3.74 0.88
C LEU A 597 25.28 4.65 0.22
N GLN A 598 24.80 4.23 -0.95
CA GLN A 598 23.62 4.81 -1.59
C GLN A 598 22.50 3.79 -1.44
N TYR A 599 21.45 4.14 -0.69
CA TYR A 599 20.35 3.23 -0.45
C TYR A 599 19.57 2.93 -1.74
N SER A 600 19.00 1.74 -1.78
CA SER A 600 18.22 1.22 -2.92
C SER A 600 17.18 0.22 -2.43
N GLN A 601 16.36 -0.33 -3.32
CA GLN A 601 15.38 -1.37 -2.97
C GLN A 601 16.01 -2.62 -2.34
N THR A 602 17.30 -2.90 -2.61
CA THR A 602 18.06 -4.04 -2.05
C THR A 602 19.07 -3.65 -0.98
N LEU A 603 19.18 -2.37 -0.62
CA LEU A 603 20.16 -1.86 0.33
C LEU A 603 19.58 -0.75 1.21
N ARG A 604 19.21 -1.06 2.45
CA ARG A 604 18.53 -0.14 3.40
C ARG A 604 18.92 -0.46 4.84
N PRO A 605 18.92 0.52 5.77
CA PRO A 605 19.32 0.27 7.14
C PRO A 605 18.23 -0.49 7.91
N ILE A 606 18.59 -1.28 8.93
CA ILE A 606 17.64 -1.83 9.91
C ILE A 606 17.43 -0.85 11.08
N CYS A 607 16.25 -0.89 11.73
CA CYS A 607 15.99 -0.02 12.87
C CYS A 607 16.75 -0.49 14.13
N LEU A 608 17.43 0.43 14.81
CA LEU A 608 18.13 0.19 16.09
C LEU A 608 17.30 0.63 17.31
N PRO A 609 17.43 -0.03 18.48
CA PRO A 609 16.69 0.36 19.68
C PRO A 609 17.08 1.74 20.21
N CYS A 610 16.14 2.35 20.91
CA CYS A 610 16.25 3.67 21.54
C CYS A 610 16.67 4.79 20.59
N THR A 611 16.09 4.77 19.38
CA THR A 611 16.14 5.84 18.38
C THR A 611 14.75 6.41 18.11
N VAL A 612 14.68 7.67 17.66
CA VAL A 612 13.45 8.30 17.17
C VAL A 612 12.88 7.54 15.97
N GLY A 613 13.74 7.06 15.06
CA GLY A 613 13.33 6.24 13.91
C GLY A 613 12.58 4.97 14.33
N THR A 614 12.99 4.33 15.43
CA THR A 614 12.26 3.18 16.00
C THR A 614 10.98 3.57 16.74
N ASN A 615 10.91 4.74 17.39
CA ASN A 615 9.62 5.25 17.92
C ASN A 615 8.61 5.47 16.78
N GLN A 616 9.04 6.07 15.66
CA GLN A 616 8.21 6.22 14.46
C GLN A 616 7.81 4.87 13.85
N ALA A 617 8.77 3.94 13.70
CA ALA A 617 8.52 2.59 13.19
C ALA A 617 7.48 1.83 14.03
N LEU A 618 7.54 1.99 15.35
CA LEU A 618 6.58 1.42 16.29
C LEU A 618 5.31 2.27 16.46
N ARG A 619 5.09 3.35 15.68
CA ARG A 619 3.94 4.27 15.80
C ARG A 619 3.74 4.86 17.22
N LEU A 620 4.81 5.03 17.98
CA LEU A 620 4.80 5.58 19.35
C LEU A 620 4.96 7.11 19.33
N PRO A 621 4.56 7.83 20.41
CA PRO A 621 4.90 9.24 20.59
C PRO A 621 6.40 9.51 20.45
N LEU A 622 6.79 10.68 19.92
CA LEU A 622 8.20 11.07 19.83
C LEU A 622 8.85 11.20 21.23
N SER A 623 8.06 11.55 22.24
CA SER A 623 8.46 11.60 23.66
C SER A 623 8.58 10.22 24.34
N THR A 624 8.35 9.12 23.63
CA THR A 624 8.50 7.77 24.20
C THR A 624 9.96 7.49 24.57
N THR A 625 10.16 7.06 25.82
CA THR A 625 11.50 6.83 26.37
C THR A 625 12.09 5.48 25.94
N CYS A 626 13.42 5.37 26.01
CA CYS A 626 14.15 4.13 25.76
C CYS A 626 13.61 2.93 26.57
N GLN A 627 13.22 3.16 27.84
CA GLN A 627 12.68 2.12 28.71
C GLN A 627 11.27 1.66 28.28
N GLN A 628 10.42 2.57 27.80
CA GLN A 628 9.10 2.21 27.24
C GLN A 628 9.27 1.42 25.95
N GLN A 629 10.18 1.83 25.06
CA GLN A 629 10.48 1.11 23.83
C GLN A 629 11.03 -0.30 24.11
N LYS A 630 11.84 -0.45 25.18
CA LYS A 630 12.31 -1.76 25.67
C LYS A 630 11.17 -2.66 26.15
N GLN A 631 10.18 -2.12 26.85
CA GLN A 631 8.99 -2.88 27.27
C GLN A 631 8.14 -3.31 26.08
N GLU A 632 8.05 -2.48 25.04
CA GLU A 632 7.27 -2.75 23.81
C GLU A 632 7.93 -3.79 22.89
N LEU A 633 9.27 -3.85 22.87
CA LEU A 633 10.05 -4.79 22.04
C LEU A 633 10.42 -6.07 22.80
N LEU A 634 10.88 -5.98 24.05
CA LEU A 634 11.34 -7.10 24.88
C LEU A 634 10.55 -7.19 26.20
N PRO A 635 9.22 -7.42 26.15
CA PRO A 635 8.42 -7.68 27.35
C PRO A 635 8.87 -8.97 28.06
N ALA A 636 8.49 -9.11 29.33
CA ALA A 636 8.84 -10.25 30.19
C ALA A 636 7.98 -11.51 29.88
N LYS A 637 8.07 -11.99 28.63
CA LYS A 637 7.38 -13.18 28.10
C LYS A 637 8.20 -13.78 26.96
N ASP A 638 7.71 -14.87 26.35
CA ASP A 638 8.26 -15.34 25.08
C ASP A 638 7.92 -14.33 23.96
N VAL A 639 8.94 -13.88 23.22
CA VAL A 639 8.81 -12.85 22.17
C VAL A 639 9.11 -13.47 20.81
N LYS A 640 8.14 -13.44 19.90
CA LYS A 640 8.36 -13.88 18.52
C LYS A 640 9.37 -12.95 17.84
N ALA A 641 10.41 -13.55 17.27
CA ALA A 641 11.49 -12.89 16.54
C ALA A 641 11.86 -13.71 15.30
N LEU A 642 12.83 -13.23 14.54
CA LEU A 642 13.43 -13.97 13.43
C LEU A 642 14.89 -13.60 13.23
N PHE A 643 15.63 -14.47 12.56
CA PHE A 643 16.93 -14.16 12.00
C PHE A 643 17.00 -14.56 10.51
N VAL A 644 18.11 -14.24 9.85
CA VAL A 644 18.35 -14.53 8.42
C VAL A 644 19.49 -15.54 8.33
N SER A 645 19.31 -16.58 7.51
CA SER A 645 20.26 -17.68 7.33
C SER A 645 20.50 -18.01 5.85
N GLU A 646 21.76 -18.25 5.46
CA GLU A 646 22.16 -18.61 4.08
C GLU A 646 21.98 -20.13 3.89
N SER A 647 20.97 -20.51 3.11
CA SER A 647 20.76 -21.92 2.74
C SER A 647 21.24 -22.20 1.32
N ILE A 648 21.76 -23.41 1.11
CA ILE A 648 22.23 -23.90 -0.19
C ILE A 648 21.30 -25.01 -0.66
N LYS A 649 20.63 -24.80 -1.79
CA LYS A 649 19.86 -25.83 -2.51
C LYS A 649 20.29 -25.84 -3.97
N ASP A 650 20.56 -27.02 -4.52
CA ASP A 650 20.90 -27.21 -5.95
C ASP A 650 22.03 -26.28 -6.45
N ARG A 651 23.07 -26.12 -5.61
CA ARG A 651 24.21 -25.18 -5.79
C ARG A 651 23.85 -23.69 -5.85
N LYS A 652 22.58 -23.32 -5.68
CA LYS A 652 22.13 -21.94 -5.53
C LYS A 652 22.12 -21.55 -4.05
N LYS A 653 22.73 -20.42 -3.72
CA LYS A 653 22.65 -19.80 -2.39
C LYS A 653 21.37 -18.98 -2.31
N SER A 654 20.68 -19.03 -1.18
CA SER A 654 19.51 -18.20 -0.90
C SER A 654 19.42 -17.79 0.57
N LEU A 655 19.05 -16.53 0.83
CA LEU A 655 18.77 -16.04 2.18
C LEU A 655 17.34 -16.41 2.57
N THR A 656 17.18 -17.02 3.75
CA THR A 656 15.89 -17.43 4.28
C THR A 656 15.69 -16.90 5.68
N ARG A 657 14.50 -16.40 5.99
CA ARG A 657 14.13 -16.03 7.36
C ARG A 657 13.85 -17.28 8.19
N LYS A 658 14.27 -17.25 9.45
CA LYS A 658 14.06 -18.30 10.45
C LYS A 658 13.33 -17.68 11.63
N GLU A 659 12.05 -18.01 11.80
CA GLU A 659 11.27 -17.55 12.96
C GLU A 659 11.72 -18.30 14.22
N VAL A 660 11.87 -17.57 15.33
CA VAL A 660 12.30 -18.10 16.64
C VAL A 660 11.57 -17.38 17.77
N TYR A 661 11.64 -17.91 19.00
CA TYR A 661 11.12 -17.23 20.19
C TYR A 661 12.24 -16.87 21.16
N ILE A 662 12.35 -15.58 21.50
CA ILE A 662 13.25 -15.09 22.54
C ILE A 662 12.62 -15.44 23.89
N LYS A 663 13.31 -16.27 24.68
CA LYS A 663 12.84 -16.76 25.98
C LYS A 663 13.13 -15.69 27.04
N ASN A 664 12.29 -14.66 27.11
CA ASN A 664 12.46 -13.50 28.01
C ASN A 664 11.43 -13.46 29.17
N GLY A 665 10.63 -14.52 29.32
CA GLY A 665 9.71 -14.73 30.45
C GLY A 665 10.23 -15.76 31.46
N ASP A 666 9.31 -16.55 31.99
CA ASP A 666 9.54 -17.69 32.88
C ASP A 666 10.59 -18.70 32.35
N LYS A 667 10.57 -18.97 31.04
CA LYS A 667 11.50 -19.92 30.38
C LYS A 667 12.95 -19.43 30.30
N LYS A 668 13.22 -18.15 30.60
CA LYS A 668 14.55 -17.55 30.45
C LYS A 668 15.64 -18.33 31.17
N ALA A 669 15.47 -18.58 32.47
CA ALA A 669 16.46 -19.28 33.28
C ALA A 669 16.65 -20.75 32.83
N ALA A 670 15.64 -21.39 32.22
CA ALA A 670 15.80 -22.73 31.65
C ALA A 670 16.63 -22.70 30.36
N CYS A 671 16.39 -21.72 29.49
CA CYS A 671 17.17 -21.48 28.28
C CYS A 671 18.65 -21.17 28.60
N GLU A 672 18.90 -20.29 29.58
CA GLU A 672 20.25 -19.93 30.01
C GLU A 672 21.02 -21.09 30.64
N ARG A 673 20.37 -21.96 31.42
CA ARG A 673 21.01 -23.15 32.03
C ARG A 673 21.50 -24.18 31.01
N ASP A 674 20.90 -24.26 29.82
CA ASP A 674 21.36 -25.17 28.76
C ASP A 674 22.76 -24.80 28.23
N ALA A 675 23.27 -23.58 28.51
CA ALA A 675 24.64 -23.18 28.21
C ALA A 675 25.71 -24.12 28.79
N LEU A 676 25.45 -24.74 29.96
CA LEU A 676 26.38 -25.68 30.61
C LEU A 676 26.60 -26.99 29.83
N LYS A 677 25.83 -27.20 28.75
CA LYS A 677 25.97 -28.34 27.83
C LYS A 677 26.79 -28.00 26.58
N ALA A 678 27.25 -26.75 26.45
CA ALA A 678 28.06 -26.33 25.30
C ALA A 678 29.49 -26.91 25.41
N PRO A 679 30.10 -27.34 24.28
CA PRO A 679 31.48 -27.80 24.26
C PRO A 679 32.44 -26.74 24.82
N GLY A 680 33.34 -27.16 25.71
CA GLY A 680 34.30 -26.27 26.39
C GLY A 680 33.79 -25.60 27.67
N TYR A 681 32.50 -25.76 28.03
CA TYR A 681 31.93 -25.26 29.29
C TYR A 681 31.61 -26.38 30.31
N GLU A 682 32.14 -27.60 30.12
CA GLU A 682 31.82 -28.78 30.94
C GLU A 682 32.20 -28.62 32.43
N ASN A 683 33.15 -27.73 32.72
CA ASN A 683 33.64 -27.44 34.08
C ASN A 683 33.04 -26.16 34.71
N VAL A 684 32.14 -25.45 34.00
CA VAL A 684 31.52 -24.22 34.49
C VAL A 684 30.46 -24.56 35.55
N LYS A 685 30.51 -23.89 36.71
CA LYS A 685 29.66 -24.26 37.87
C LYS A 685 28.27 -23.65 37.80
N ALA A 686 28.17 -22.39 37.37
CA ALA A 686 26.91 -21.69 37.18
C ALA A 686 26.82 -21.05 35.79
N ALA A 687 25.68 -21.21 35.12
CA ALA A 687 25.47 -20.65 33.78
C ALA A 687 25.72 -19.13 33.71
N SER A 688 25.47 -18.40 34.81
CA SER A 688 25.73 -16.96 34.93
C SER A 688 27.21 -16.55 34.83
N GLU A 689 28.15 -17.50 34.92
CA GLU A 689 29.59 -17.24 34.74
C GLU A 689 29.96 -17.01 33.26
N VAL A 690 29.14 -17.53 32.32
CA VAL A 690 29.31 -17.43 30.86
C VAL A 690 28.13 -16.73 30.17
N VAL A 691 26.90 -16.96 30.62
CA VAL A 691 25.69 -16.26 30.17
C VAL A 691 25.46 -15.03 31.05
N THR A 692 26.00 -13.91 30.62
CA THR A 692 25.86 -12.63 31.30
C THR A 692 24.50 -11.95 31.01
N PRO A 693 24.10 -10.91 31.77
CA PRO A 693 22.93 -10.07 31.46
C PRO A 693 22.93 -9.39 30.08
N ARG A 694 24.02 -9.47 29.30
CA ARG A 694 24.08 -8.99 27.92
C ARG A 694 23.36 -9.93 26.96
N PHE A 695 23.07 -11.19 27.31
CA PHE A 695 22.47 -12.13 26.37
C PHE A 695 20.93 -12.12 26.32
N LEU A 696 20.42 -12.41 25.13
CA LEU A 696 19.09 -12.97 24.85
C LEU A 696 19.27 -14.44 24.46
N CYS A 697 18.28 -15.29 24.76
CA CYS A 697 18.32 -16.72 24.48
C CYS A 697 17.15 -17.14 23.59
N THR A 698 17.43 -17.88 22.51
CA THR A 698 16.45 -18.51 21.60
C THR A 698 16.74 -20.01 21.48
N GLY A 699 16.00 -20.73 20.64
CA GLY A 699 16.25 -22.16 20.41
C GLY A 699 15.52 -23.08 21.40
N GLY A 700 15.65 -24.38 21.18
CA GLY A 700 14.96 -25.45 21.89
C GLY A 700 13.54 -25.70 21.38
N VAL A 701 12.72 -26.38 22.19
CA VAL A 701 11.43 -26.99 21.77
C VAL A 701 10.17 -26.45 22.47
N ASP A 702 10.32 -25.47 23.37
CA ASP A 702 9.24 -24.89 24.17
C ASP A 702 9.32 -23.35 24.09
N PRO A 703 8.26 -22.63 23.66
CA PRO A 703 6.92 -23.12 23.33
C PRO A 703 6.80 -23.82 21.97
N TYR A 704 7.81 -23.71 21.10
CA TYR A 704 7.86 -24.35 19.79
C TYR A 704 9.28 -24.85 19.50
N ALA A 705 9.41 -25.74 18.51
CA ALA A 705 10.69 -26.14 17.94
C ALA A 705 11.30 -25.00 17.11
N ASP A 706 12.19 -24.23 17.75
CA ASP A 706 12.92 -23.15 17.11
C ASP A 706 14.06 -23.70 16.22
N PRO A 707 14.25 -23.18 15.00
CA PRO A 707 15.48 -23.42 14.22
C PRO A 707 16.69 -22.76 14.89
N ASN A 708 17.83 -23.45 14.89
CA ASN A 708 19.11 -22.92 15.38
C ASN A 708 19.92 -22.20 14.30
N THR A 709 20.89 -21.41 14.74
CA THR A 709 21.83 -20.69 13.89
C THR A 709 22.95 -21.60 13.37
N CYS A 710 23.46 -21.33 12.16
CA CYS A 710 24.68 -21.94 11.67
C CYS A 710 25.88 -21.02 11.90
N ARG A 711 27.12 -21.55 11.90
CA ARG A 711 28.35 -20.74 11.99
C ARG A 711 28.41 -19.58 10.98
N GLY A 712 27.89 -19.80 9.77
CA GLY A 712 27.84 -18.77 8.73
C GLY A 712 26.81 -17.65 8.96
N ASP A 713 25.92 -17.81 9.95
CA ASP A 713 24.90 -16.83 10.34
C ASP A 713 25.38 -15.95 11.52
N SER A 714 26.51 -16.29 12.17
CA SER A 714 27.13 -15.52 13.26
C SER A 714 27.35 -14.06 12.90
N GLY A 715 27.11 -13.15 13.85
CA GLY A 715 27.09 -11.70 13.62
C GLY A 715 25.83 -11.16 12.96
N GLY A 716 24.95 -12.03 12.43
CA GLY A 716 23.70 -11.63 11.82
C GLY A 716 22.71 -10.98 12.82
N PRO A 717 21.71 -10.22 12.32
CA PRO A 717 20.73 -9.57 13.16
C PRO A 717 19.68 -10.54 13.72
N LEU A 718 19.39 -10.42 15.01
CA LEU A 718 18.16 -10.93 15.64
C LEU A 718 17.09 -9.83 15.61
N ILE A 719 15.98 -10.10 14.93
CA ILE A 719 15.01 -9.10 14.46
C ILE A 719 13.63 -9.35 15.07
N ILE A 720 12.95 -8.28 15.47
CA ILE A 720 11.51 -8.26 15.73
C ILE A 720 10.81 -7.58 14.56
N HIS A 721 9.87 -8.29 13.93
CA HIS A 721 8.97 -7.73 12.93
C HIS A 721 7.68 -7.27 13.61
N LYS A 722 7.37 -5.97 13.56
CA LYS A 722 6.23 -5.36 14.27
C LYS A 722 5.75 -4.10 13.53
N ARG A 723 4.43 -3.91 13.41
CA ARG A 723 3.80 -2.79 12.68
C ARG A 723 4.37 -2.57 11.26
N SER A 724 4.63 -3.69 10.55
CA SER A 724 5.23 -3.74 9.21
C SER A 724 6.64 -3.15 9.11
N ARG A 725 7.38 -3.15 10.23
CA ARG A 725 8.76 -2.68 10.35
C ARG A 725 9.65 -3.73 11.00
N PHE A 726 10.93 -3.73 10.65
CA PHE A 726 11.94 -4.66 11.14
C PHE A 726 12.94 -3.95 12.05
N ILE A 727 12.95 -4.34 13.34
CA ILE A 727 13.79 -3.73 14.38
C ILE A 727 14.81 -4.77 14.86
N GLN A 728 16.09 -4.46 14.78
CA GLN A 728 17.13 -5.31 15.35
C GLN A 728 17.13 -5.15 16.87
N VAL A 729 17.06 -6.26 17.60
CA VAL A 729 17.15 -6.28 19.08
C VAL A 729 18.37 -7.04 19.60
N GLY A 730 19.03 -7.82 18.73
CA GLY A 730 20.28 -8.46 19.06
C GLY A 730 21.21 -8.76 17.87
N VAL A 731 22.40 -9.24 18.20
CA VAL A 731 23.41 -9.76 17.28
C VAL A 731 23.66 -11.23 17.62
N ILE A 732 23.59 -12.12 16.63
CA ILE A 732 23.88 -13.55 16.81
C ILE A 732 25.34 -13.71 17.25
N SER A 733 25.56 -14.36 18.39
CA SER A 733 26.89 -14.51 18.99
C SER A 733 27.35 -15.96 18.97
N TRP A 734 26.72 -16.86 19.72
CA TRP A 734 27.14 -18.26 19.82
C TRP A 734 25.97 -19.21 20.13
N GLY A 735 26.15 -20.52 19.93
CA GLY A 735 25.13 -21.54 20.17
C GLY A 735 25.66 -22.77 20.89
N VAL A 736 24.78 -23.49 21.59
CA VAL A 736 25.13 -24.66 22.42
C VAL A 736 25.52 -25.89 21.58
N ALA A 737 24.93 -26.05 20.39
CA ALA A 737 25.14 -27.21 19.53
C ALA A 737 25.29 -26.83 18.05
N ASP A 738 26.35 -27.29 17.39
CA ASP A 738 26.63 -27.06 15.95
C ASP A 738 25.80 -28.03 15.07
N VAL A 739 24.49 -27.79 15.00
CA VAL A 739 23.54 -28.66 14.27
C VAL A 739 23.70 -28.60 12.74
N CYS A 740 24.44 -27.62 12.22
CA CYS A 740 24.62 -27.44 10.78
C CYS A 740 25.77 -28.28 10.21
N LYS A 741 26.71 -28.73 11.05
CA LYS A 741 27.88 -29.52 10.66
C LYS A 741 27.64 -31.04 10.66
N ASP A 742 26.74 -31.53 11.50
CA ASP A 742 26.43 -32.97 11.61
C ASP A 742 25.13 -33.35 10.88
N LYS A 743 25.27 -34.21 9.85
CA LYS A 743 24.15 -34.74 9.06
C LYS A 743 23.16 -35.60 9.87
N LYS A 744 23.54 -36.10 11.05
CA LYS A 744 22.62 -36.79 11.98
C LYS A 744 21.78 -35.81 12.79
N LEU A 745 22.38 -34.74 13.31
CA LEU A 745 21.67 -33.70 14.07
C LEU A 745 20.70 -32.89 13.19
N GLN A 746 20.93 -32.82 11.87
CA GLN A 746 19.96 -32.28 10.91
C GLN A 746 18.63 -33.04 10.85
N GLN A 747 18.55 -34.28 11.35
CA GLN A 747 17.31 -35.08 11.40
C GLN A 747 16.64 -35.04 12.79
N GLN A 748 17.41 -34.88 13.87
CA GLN A 748 16.91 -34.75 15.24
C GLN A 748 17.77 -33.75 16.03
N VAL A 749 17.29 -32.51 16.13
CA VAL A 749 17.92 -31.43 16.92
C VAL A 749 17.70 -31.68 18.42
N PRO A 750 18.74 -31.58 19.28
CA PRO A 750 18.57 -31.76 20.72
C PRO A 750 17.73 -30.64 21.34
N ALA A 751 16.85 -30.97 22.30
CA ALA A 751 15.99 -29.99 22.98
C ALA A 751 16.75 -28.88 23.74
N HIS A 752 18.04 -29.09 24.02
CA HIS A 752 18.95 -28.14 24.67
C HIS A 752 19.79 -27.30 23.68
N ALA A 753 19.56 -27.45 22.36
CA ALA A 753 20.20 -26.58 21.36
C ALA A 753 19.61 -25.17 21.47
N ARG A 754 20.32 -24.29 22.19
CA ARG A 754 20.00 -22.87 22.34
C ARG A 754 20.99 -22.01 21.55
N ASP A 755 20.55 -20.82 21.18
CA ASP A 755 21.37 -19.78 20.56
C ASP A 755 21.32 -18.52 21.43
N PHE A 756 22.48 -17.89 21.61
CA PHE A 756 22.70 -16.72 22.45
C PHE A 756 23.08 -15.51 21.59
N HIS A 757 22.46 -14.37 21.92
CA HIS A 757 22.55 -13.14 21.12
C HIS A 757 22.84 -11.95 22.02
N ILE A 758 23.72 -11.02 21.61
CA ILE A 758 23.96 -9.81 22.41
C ILE A 758 22.76 -8.88 22.29
N ASN A 759 22.14 -8.55 23.43
CA ASN A 759 21.03 -7.64 23.58
C ASN A 759 21.47 -6.19 23.32
N LEU A 760 20.96 -5.56 22.27
CA LEU A 760 21.39 -4.20 21.90
C LEU A 760 21.05 -3.16 22.98
N PHE A 761 20.00 -3.36 23.78
CA PHE A 761 19.68 -2.49 24.92
C PHE A 761 20.77 -2.46 26.01
N GLN A 762 21.69 -3.43 26.03
CA GLN A 762 22.77 -3.52 27.01
C GLN A 762 24.09 -2.88 26.51
N VAL A 763 24.16 -2.51 25.23
CA VAL A 763 25.32 -1.85 24.59
C VAL A 763 24.98 -0.48 24.01
N LEU A 764 23.78 0.05 24.28
CA LEU A 764 23.31 1.37 23.83
C LEU A 764 24.28 2.53 24.09
N PRO A 765 24.97 2.66 25.25
CA PRO A 765 25.90 3.77 25.45
C PRO A 765 27.01 3.80 24.40
N TRP A 766 27.56 2.63 24.04
CA TRP A 766 28.60 2.50 23.03
C TRP A 766 28.05 2.70 21.61
N LEU A 767 26.86 2.17 21.29
CA LEU A 767 26.20 2.44 20.01
C LEU A 767 25.92 3.93 19.82
N LYS A 768 25.38 4.60 20.84
CA LYS A 768 25.09 6.05 20.83
C LYS A 768 26.36 6.88 20.68
N GLU A 769 27.47 6.47 21.33
CA GLU A 769 28.78 7.11 21.17
C GLU A 769 29.34 6.94 19.75
N LYS A 770 29.33 5.72 19.19
CA LYS A 770 29.96 5.45 17.89
C LYS A 770 29.12 5.85 16.67
N LEU A 771 27.82 6.03 16.84
CA LEU A 771 26.88 6.37 15.75
C LEU A 771 26.25 7.77 15.93
N HIS A 772 26.86 8.67 16.70
CA HIS A 772 26.28 9.99 16.99
C HIS A 772 26.14 10.87 15.74
N ASP A 773 27.14 10.86 14.84
CA ASP A 773 27.15 11.65 13.60
C ASP A 773 26.26 11.06 12.48
N GLU A 774 25.77 9.83 12.62
CA GLU A 774 25.04 9.12 11.58
C GLU A 774 23.58 9.60 11.41
N GLY A 775 23.12 10.53 12.25
CA GLY A 775 21.76 11.08 12.19
C GLY A 775 20.67 10.06 12.51
N LEU A 776 20.97 9.12 13.42
CA LEU A 776 20.04 8.08 13.88
C LEU A 776 19.14 8.53 15.05
N ASP A 777 19.32 9.75 15.56
CA ASP A 777 18.50 10.39 16.59
C ASP A 777 18.27 9.48 17.82
N PHE A 778 19.34 9.11 18.54
CA PHE A 778 19.26 8.30 19.78
C PHE A 778 18.66 9.09 20.96
N LEU A 779 17.69 8.46 21.63
CA LEU A 779 16.98 8.96 22.82
C LEU A 779 17.90 9.18 24.03
#